data_AF-A0A960BNC4-F1
#
_entry.id   AF-A0A960BNC4-F1
#
_cell.length_a   1.000
_cell.length_b   1.000
_cell.length_c   1.000
_cell.angle_alpha   90.00
_cell.angle_beta   90.00
_cell.angle_gamma   90.00
#
_symmetry.space_group_name_H-M   'P 1'
#
loop_
_entity.id
_entity.type
_entity.pdbx_description
1 polymer ?
#
loop_
_entity_poly.entity_id
_entity_poly.type
_entity_poly.pdbx_seq_one_letter_code
_entity_poly.pdbx_strand_id
1 'polypeptide(L)'
;MPVRVGAKKRMRRTFDTWQDAHAWLEVADTALAAGTDVPEPGYAPPGKELTSQENAQAQTAGNASAPTPGRDVSMSGDGEGAEPSIGRVMPPRDSPGPEGVLATHPDGDGQRRLAGYEPAAAESAGRASFEELALNWADERYITLGRAQPERFTDVRATIVNHLMPRMEAIGWPDGSALTRDAYVSILVQLQQPQMTTTHATDGSVQSTDSSGERLLTMAEAVDVSGVSLSTLKRRIRAGEFPGSRLVGGRRMIPMSDLSSANLVDGGVRRGPRSNGLSVSTSQDARWVLDEVLKYGADVAGWRIGFDPSTVPHPHVGRESSPKRRQLTLAECARLAVHLHAVHQFAMWLMRLMGLRIGEAFGIHVDDVTELPDGRGVVHIFRQGGRPFRVRDADGDVAMIWEKERLKTAQSVRSLLLPVPVMRLVSIVIDVFHTDRDGSVRTEDRLIPGLTQPGRAGPAGFGSALARAADLAGIEVQSMISASAKTSIAEALLPTPKDLRAGLVTDLTWKEVPEPVRKRFAGHTVGDDVHSRHYVMDDPSLKALLSAVEALEELIEQEVPSGIPVPTTVRCTTPLQPALAGRAERIDADLLASGWLLPPVDSSGGHLMPSAEAAKVLGIHPSKVRKMASEGEFGSDVVVDRLKGYLLPAEAVVHLKRRREALRCLNDVAADLGIKYSLIHYWARREHLPLVKQEGSGRLVVSPEAEEQLRILAERFTALEARAMSIPDTAAALGFGVMTVEALVQNGDLEVDDERGPRNARWVTRASVSAFLQNDGPSRAA
;
A
#
# COMPACT_ATOMS: atom_id res chain seq x y z
N MET A 1 -7.10 31.14 -19.21
CA MET A 1 -7.25 30.61 -17.82
C MET A 1 -5.88 30.19 -17.26
N PRO A 2 -5.62 30.26 -15.94
CA PRO A 2 -4.25 30.37 -15.42
C PRO A 2 -3.51 29.03 -15.34
N VAL A 3 -2.37 29.00 -16.03
CA VAL A 3 -1.34 27.96 -16.03
C VAL A 3 -0.58 27.98 -14.70
N ARG A 4 -1.07 27.25 -13.69
CA ARG A 4 -0.31 26.89 -12.47
C ARG A 4 -0.58 25.44 -12.08
N VAL A 5 0.37 24.84 -11.36
CA VAL A 5 0.58 23.42 -10.98
C VAL A 5 -0.67 22.62 -10.50
N GLY A 6 -1.80 23.26 -10.21
CA GLY A 6 -3.09 22.60 -9.94
C GLY A 6 -3.97 22.32 -11.17
N ALA A 7 -3.73 22.98 -12.31
CA ALA A 7 -4.54 22.84 -13.53
C ALA A 7 -4.33 21.50 -14.23
N LYS A 8 -3.07 21.05 -14.37
CA LYS A 8 -2.72 19.76 -15.00
C LYS A 8 -3.37 18.56 -14.28
N LYS A 9 -3.46 18.61 -12.94
CA LYS A 9 -4.07 17.54 -12.12
C LYS A 9 -5.61 17.53 -12.20
N ARG A 10 -6.24 18.69 -12.39
CA ARG A 10 -7.69 18.79 -12.63
C ARG A 10 -8.03 18.34 -14.05
N MET A 11 -7.24 18.74 -15.06
CA MET A 11 -7.42 18.29 -16.44
C MET A 11 -7.36 16.76 -16.58
N ARG A 12 -6.36 16.10 -15.99
CA ARG A 12 -6.25 14.62 -16.01
C ARG A 12 -7.36 13.88 -15.25
N ARG A 13 -8.20 14.58 -14.48
CA ARG A 13 -9.38 13.98 -13.84
C ARG A 13 -10.65 14.15 -14.68
N THR A 14 -10.59 14.99 -15.71
CA THR A 14 -11.76 15.45 -16.46
C THR A 14 -11.70 15.02 -17.92
N PHE A 15 -10.50 14.84 -18.48
CA PHE A 15 -10.28 14.39 -19.85
C PHE A 15 -9.29 13.23 -19.85
N ASP A 16 -9.58 12.19 -20.65
CA ASP A 16 -8.76 11.00 -20.78
C ASP A 16 -7.44 11.29 -21.53
N THR A 17 -7.49 12.18 -22.51
CA THR A 17 -6.30 12.64 -23.24
C THR A 17 -6.16 14.17 -23.24
N TRP A 18 -4.95 14.65 -23.53
CA TRP A 18 -4.69 16.07 -23.77
C TRP A 18 -5.38 16.59 -25.03
N GLN A 19 -5.59 15.70 -25.99
CA GLN A 19 -6.25 16.01 -27.26
C GLN A 19 -7.74 16.29 -27.04
N ASP A 20 -8.40 15.53 -26.17
CA ASP A 20 -9.81 15.76 -25.77
C ASP A 20 -9.98 17.08 -25.01
N ALA A 21 -9.02 17.40 -24.14
CA ALA A 21 -9.02 18.67 -23.42
C ALA A 21 -8.86 19.86 -24.37
N HIS A 22 -8.02 19.73 -25.40
CA HIS A 22 -7.84 20.76 -26.43
C HIS A 22 -9.08 20.89 -27.32
N ALA A 23 -9.65 19.78 -27.78
CA ALA A 23 -10.87 19.79 -28.59
C ALA A 23 -12.04 20.41 -27.81
N TRP A 24 -12.19 20.09 -26.53
CA TRP A 24 -13.20 20.71 -25.68
C TRP A 24 -12.95 22.22 -25.49
N LEU A 25 -11.70 22.66 -25.33
CA LEU A 25 -11.35 24.08 -25.21
C LEU A 25 -11.72 24.87 -26.49
N GLU A 26 -11.49 24.30 -27.67
CA GLU A 26 -11.89 24.93 -28.93
C GLU A 26 -13.42 25.07 -29.06
N VAL A 27 -14.17 24.05 -28.65
CA VAL A 27 -15.64 24.09 -28.61
C VAL A 27 -16.13 25.10 -27.57
N ALA A 28 -15.49 25.16 -26.39
CA ALA A 28 -15.82 26.09 -25.33
C ALA A 28 -15.57 27.55 -25.75
N ASP A 29 -14.45 27.83 -26.41
CA ASP A 29 -14.13 29.16 -26.95
C ASP A 29 -15.13 29.57 -28.03
N THR A 30 -15.54 28.64 -28.89
CA THR A 30 -16.57 28.88 -29.92
C THR A 30 -17.94 29.18 -29.28
N ALA A 31 -18.34 28.43 -28.25
CA ALA A 31 -19.59 28.65 -27.52
C ALA A 31 -19.61 30.02 -26.81
N LEU A 32 -18.49 30.40 -26.18
CA LEU A 32 -18.34 31.71 -25.55
C LEU A 32 -18.41 32.85 -26.57
N ALA A 33 -17.77 32.69 -27.73
CA ALA A 33 -17.82 33.67 -28.81
C ALA A 33 -19.25 33.82 -29.39
N ALA A 34 -20.02 32.74 -29.42
CA ALA A 34 -21.42 32.73 -29.87
C ALA A 34 -22.44 33.16 -28.81
N GLY A 35 -22.01 33.39 -27.56
CA GLY A 35 -22.91 33.71 -26.45
C GLY A 35 -23.80 32.54 -26.01
N THR A 36 -23.39 31.31 -26.30
CA THR A 36 -24.09 30.07 -25.92
C THR A 36 -23.40 29.39 -24.75
N ASP A 37 -24.11 28.51 -24.04
CA ASP A 37 -23.55 27.78 -22.90
C ASP A 37 -22.37 26.88 -23.31
N VAL A 38 -21.32 26.90 -22.49
CA VAL A 38 -20.15 26.05 -22.67
C VAL A 38 -20.51 24.61 -22.33
N PRO A 39 -20.25 23.62 -23.22
CA PRO A 39 -20.60 22.23 -22.96
C PRO A 39 -19.83 21.66 -21.76
N GLU A 40 -20.43 20.70 -21.04
CA GLU A 40 -19.78 20.10 -19.88
C GLU A 40 -18.47 19.35 -20.26
N PRO A 41 -17.39 19.52 -19.47
CA PRO A 41 -16.15 18.78 -19.67
C PRO A 41 -16.37 17.26 -19.60
N GLY A 42 -15.92 16.53 -20.62
CA GLY A 42 -16.06 15.06 -20.72
C GLY A 42 -17.13 14.58 -21.69
N TYR A 43 -17.93 15.49 -22.27
CA TYR A 43 -18.90 15.18 -23.32
C TYR A 43 -18.36 15.65 -24.68
N ALA A 44 -17.27 15.04 -25.16
CA ALA A 44 -16.87 15.22 -26.56
C ALA A 44 -17.76 14.29 -27.40
N PRO A 45 -18.63 14.80 -28.29
CA PRO A 45 -19.36 13.92 -29.19
C PRO A 45 -18.34 13.23 -30.12
N PRO A 46 -18.51 11.94 -30.42
CA PRO A 46 -17.58 11.24 -31.31
C PRO A 46 -17.59 11.93 -32.67
N GLY A 47 -16.39 12.25 -33.17
CA GLY A 47 -16.19 12.94 -34.43
C GLY A 47 -16.96 12.28 -35.57
N LYS A 48 -18.01 12.96 -36.04
CA LYS A 48 -18.51 12.76 -37.40
C LYS A 48 -17.88 13.84 -38.25
N GLU A 49 -17.06 13.43 -39.21
CA GLU A 49 -16.77 14.22 -40.39
C GLU A 49 -18.10 14.57 -41.06
N LEU A 50 -18.53 15.82 -40.91
CA LEU A 50 -19.59 16.41 -41.73
C LEU A 50 -18.97 16.75 -43.08
N THR A 51 -18.99 15.78 -44.01
CA THR A 51 -18.87 16.12 -45.42
C THR A 51 -20.15 16.83 -45.87
N SER A 52 -19.97 17.87 -46.67
CA SER A 52 -20.99 18.88 -46.99
C SER A 52 -22.09 18.41 -47.97
N GLN A 53 -22.59 17.17 -47.87
CA GLN A 53 -23.53 16.61 -48.84
C GLN A 53 -24.84 16.00 -48.29
N GLU A 54 -25.06 15.90 -46.97
CA GLU A 54 -26.26 15.21 -46.43
C GLU A 54 -27.29 16.13 -45.73
N ASN A 55 -27.16 17.46 -45.82
CA ASN A 55 -28.16 18.39 -45.26
C ASN A 55 -29.30 18.75 -46.23
N ALA A 56 -29.45 17.99 -47.32
CA ALA A 56 -30.47 18.24 -48.33
C ALA A 56 -31.22 16.96 -48.70
N GLN A 57 -31.83 16.27 -47.73
CA GLN A 57 -33.02 15.44 -47.98
C GLN A 57 -33.70 14.98 -46.68
N ALA A 58 -34.90 15.53 -46.46
CA ALA A 58 -36.01 15.01 -45.64
C ALA A 58 -35.77 14.88 -44.11
N GLN A 59 -36.37 15.65 -43.20
CA GLN A 59 -37.64 16.39 -43.20
C GLN A 59 -38.77 15.72 -44.00
N THR A 60 -39.12 14.49 -43.65
CA THR A 60 -40.51 13.98 -43.77
C THR A 60 -40.69 12.68 -43.00
N ALA A 61 -41.69 12.68 -42.10
CA ALA A 61 -42.32 11.54 -41.40
C ALA A 61 -41.44 10.77 -40.38
N GLY A 62 -41.85 10.49 -39.15
CA GLY A 62 -43.20 10.47 -38.58
C GLY A 62 -43.57 9.07 -38.11
N ASN A 63 -43.58 8.89 -36.78
CA ASN A 63 -44.38 7.96 -35.99
C ASN A 63 -44.17 6.41 -36.06
N ALA A 64 -44.00 5.88 -34.84
CA ALA A 64 -44.75 4.78 -34.22
C ALA A 64 -44.16 3.34 -34.16
N SER A 65 -44.16 2.85 -32.91
CA SER A 65 -44.52 1.50 -32.45
C SER A 65 -43.46 0.37 -32.38
N ALA A 66 -43.20 -0.06 -31.14
CA ALA A 66 -42.95 -1.46 -30.76
C ALA A 66 -44.26 -2.29 -30.89
N PRO A 67 -44.32 -3.65 -30.92
CA PRO A 67 -43.62 -4.58 -30.00
C PRO A 67 -43.12 -5.95 -30.56
N THR A 68 -42.19 -6.57 -29.81
CA THR A 68 -41.90 -8.01 -29.42
C THR A 68 -42.41 -9.23 -30.25
N PRO A 69 -42.09 -10.50 -29.89
CA PRO A 69 -40.83 -11.27 -29.73
C PRO A 69 -40.77 -12.54 -30.63
N GLY A 70 -39.65 -13.28 -30.65
CA GLY A 70 -39.73 -14.76 -30.66
C GLY A 70 -38.68 -15.57 -31.44
N ARG A 71 -38.11 -16.53 -30.69
CA ARG A 71 -37.79 -17.93 -31.04
C ARG A 71 -36.48 -18.31 -31.77
N ASP A 72 -35.63 -18.99 -30.99
CA ASP A 72 -35.02 -20.32 -31.20
C ASP A 72 -35.04 -20.92 -32.62
N VAL A 73 -33.86 -21.33 -33.14
CA VAL A 73 -33.57 -22.71 -33.58
C VAL A 73 -32.07 -23.00 -33.43
N SER A 74 -31.79 -24.23 -32.98
CA SER A 74 -30.55 -24.98 -32.81
C SER A 74 -29.98 -25.57 -34.11
N MET A 75 -28.94 -26.43 -33.97
CA MET A 75 -28.36 -27.38 -34.96
C MET A 75 -27.21 -26.80 -35.81
N SER A 76 -25.95 -27.10 -35.48
CA SER A 76 -25.16 -28.32 -35.81
C SER A 76 -24.51 -28.25 -37.20
N GLY A 77 -23.25 -28.71 -37.30
CA GLY A 77 -22.57 -28.87 -38.57
C GLY A 77 -21.05 -28.88 -38.48
N ASP A 78 -20.51 -30.07 -38.24
CA ASP A 78 -19.12 -30.45 -38.52
C ASP A 78 -18.73 -30.15 -39.97
N GLY A 79 -17.44 -29.88 -40.20
CA GLY A 79 -16.88 -29.69 -41.54
C GLY A 79 -15.36 -29.68 -41.53
N GLU A 80 -14.78 -30.87 -41.58
CA GLU A 80 -13.37 -31.12 -41.89
C GLU A 80 -12.97 -30.62 -43.28
N GLY A 81 -11.68 -30.26 -43.40
CA GLY A 81 -10.87 -30.60 -44.58
C GLY A 81 -10.61 -29.50 -45.61
N ALA A 82 -9.38 -28.99 -45.64
CA ALA A 82 -8.56 -28.89 -46.86
C ALA A 82 -7.17 -28.31 -46.55
N GLU A 83 -6.13 -29.13 -46.74
CA GLU A 83 -4.75 -28.70 -47.01
C GLU A 83 -4.67 -27.93 -48.35
N PRO A 84 -3.54 -27.24 -48.61
CA PRO A 84 -2.67 -27.78 -49.66
C PRO A 84 -1.16 -27.66 -49.40
N SER A 85 -0.49 -28.81 -49.56
CA SER A 85 0.60 -29.07 -50.53
C SER A 85 1.79 -28.10 -50.66
N ILE A 86 2.87 -28.47 -49.97
CA ILE A 86 4.23 -28.78 -50.48
C ILE A 86 4.71 -28.09 -51.79
N GLY A 87 5.75 -27.27 -51.67
CA GLY A 87 6.75 -26.97 -52.70
C GLY A 87 8.17 -27.19 -52.16
N ARG A 88 8.94 -28.08 -52.80
CA ARG A 88 10.26 -28.61 -52.41
C ARG A 88 11.28 -28.22 -53.47
N VAL A 89 12.43 -27.58 -53.16
CA VAL A 89 13.72 -27.73 -53.89
C VAL A 89 14.94 -27.33 -53.01
N MET A 90 15.75 -28.35 -52.69
CA MET A 90 17.22 -28.52 -52.48
C MET A 90 18.09 -27.78 -51.41
N PRO A 91 18.97 -28.54 -50.70
CA PRO A 91 20.15 -28.08 -49.92
C PRO A 91 21.49 -28.41 -50.64
N PRO A 92 22.67 -28.47 -49.95
CA PRO A 92 23.49 -27.41 -49.36
C PRO A 92 24.87 -27.29 -50.06
N ARG A 93 25.74 -26.36 -49.65
CA ARG A 93 27.18 -26.41 -49.98
C ARG A 93 28.06 -26.19 -48.76
N ASP A 94 29.08 -27.03 -48.73
CA ASP A 94 30.07 -27.35 -47.71
C ASP A 94 30.87 -26.20 -47.06
N SER A 95 31.25 -26.48 -45.81
CA SER A 95 32.25 -25.83 -44.96
C SER A 95 33.66 -25.78 -45.58
N PRO A 96 34.61 -25.01 -45.02
CA PRO A 96 35.37 -25.54 -43.88
C PRO A 96 35.80 -24.48 -42.83
N GLY A 97 36.07 -24.92 -41.59
CA GLY A 97 37.00 -24.21 -40.67
C GLY A 97 38.46 -24.38 -41.15
N PRO A 98 39.51 -24.09 -40.34
CA PRO A 98 39.52 -23.81 -38.91
C PRO A 98 40.50 -22.67 -38.48
N GLU A 99 40.74 -22.57 -37.17
CA GLU A 99 41.94 -22.04 -36.49
C GLU A 99 42.22 -20.52 -36.38
N GLY A 100 42.11 -20.04 -35.13
CA GLY A 100 43.27 -19.47 -34.40
C GLY A 100 43.61 -17.99 -34.61
N VAL A 101 44.38 -17.48 -33.63
CA VAL A 101 45.17 -16.23 -33.63
C VAL A 101 44.58 -15.05 -32.84
N LEU A 102 45.04 -15.01 -31.58
CA LEU A 102 45.76 -13.93 -30.91
C LEU A 102 45.24 -12.48 -30.94
N ALA A 103 45.13 -11.97 -29.72
CA ALA A 103 45.13 -10.56 -29.34
C ALA A 103 46.31 -9.77 -29.94
N THR A 104 46.02 -8.57 -30.45
CA THR A 104 46.98 -7.47 -30.54
C THR A 104 46.28 -6.13 -30.28
N HIS A 105 46.92 -5.33 -29.43
CA HIS A 105 46.70 -3.88 -29.25
C HIS A 105 46.91 -3.12 -30.57
N PRO A 106 46.26 -1.96 -30.74
CA PRO A 106 46.80 -0.90 -31.57
C PRO A 106 47.17 0.32 -30.72
N ASP A 107 48.47 0.51 -30.52
CA ASP A 107 49.07 1.83 -30.42
C ASP A 107 49.33 2.36 -31.83
N GLY A 108 49.21 3.68 -32.02
CA GLY A 108 50.04 4.41 -32.99
C GLY A 108 49.35 5.01 -34.21
N ASP A 109 49.33 6.35 -34.19
CA ASP A 109 49.47 7.26 -35.33
C ASP A 109 48.32 7.47 -36.32
N GLY A 110 47.59 8.55 -36.04
CA GLY A 110 46.82 9.31 -37.01
C GLY A 110 47.01 10.82 -36.80
N GLN A 111 48.23 11.34 -36.97
CA GLN A 111 48.45 12.77 -37.14
C GLN A 111 47.67 13.28 -38.36
N ARG A 112 46.58 14.01 -38.12
CA ARG A 112 46.08 15.02 -39.08
C ARG A 112 46.05 16.37 -38.38
N ARG A 113 47.06 17.18 -38.74
CA ARG A 113 47.11 18.62 -38.49
C ARG A 113 45.93 19.29 -39.19
N LEU A 114 45.04 19.91 -38.43
CA LEU A 114 44.25 21.05 -38.91
C LEU A 114 44.98 22.31 -38.44
N ALA A 115 45.65 22.96 -39.38
CA ALA A 115 46.20 24.29 -39.22
C ALA A 115 45.07 25.32 -39.36
N GLY A 116 45.03 26.29 -38.44
CA GLY A 116 44.15 27.45 -38.58
C GLY A 116 43.35 27.82 -37.33
N TYR A 117 44.02 28.08 -36.20
CA TYR A 117 43.47 28.96 -35.17
C TYR A 117 44.64 29.66 -34.47
N GLU A 118 44.85 30.93 -34.80
CA GLU A 118 45.75 31.79 -34.04
C GLU A 118 45.09 32.11 -32.68
N PRO A 119 45.77 31.90 -31.54
CA PRO A 119 45.21 32.27 -30.26
C PRO A 119 45.25 33.79 -30.14
N ALA A 120 44.06 34.41 -30.19
CA ALA A 120 43.91 35.78 -29.74
C ALA A 120 44.43 35.90 -28.30
N ALA A 121 45.15 36.99 -28.07
CA ALA A 121 45.86 37.33 -26.85
C ALA A 121 45.12 36.91 -25.58
N ALA A 122 45.84 36.15 -24.74
CA ALA A 122 45.46 35.83 -23.37
C ALA A 122 45.50 37.11 -22.51
N GLU A 123 44.42 37.89 -22.54
CA GLU A 123 44.12 38.90 -21.53
C GLU A 123 43.00 38.38 -20.63
N SER A 124 43.40 38.00 -19.41
CA SER A 124 42.60 38.01 -18.16
C SER A 124 41.15 37.48 -18.18
N ALA A 125 40.85 36.42 -18.93
CA ALA A 125 39.67 35.59 -18.62
C ALA A 125 39.90 34.91 -17.26
N GLY A 126 39.11 35.27 -16.24
CA GLY A 126 39.21 34.70 -14.91
C GLY A 126 39.25 33.17 -14.97
N ARG A 127 40.26 32.55 -14.34
CA ARG A 127 40.34 31.09 -14.28
C ARG A 127 39.06 30.56 -13.66
N ALA A 128 38.30 29.78 -14.43
CA ALA A 128 37.07 29.17 -13.94
C ALA A 128 37.37 28.37 -12.67
N SER A 129 36.58 28.63 -11.62
CA SER A 129 36.78 27.99 -10.32
C SER A 129 36.47 26.50 -10.39
N PHE A 130 36.98 25.73 -9.42
CA PHE A 130 36.65 24.32 -9.28
C PHE A 130 35.14 24.10 -9.12
N GLU A 131 34.46 24.97 -8.36
CA GLU A 131 33.01 24.90 -8.20
C GLU A 131 32.29 25.00 -9.55
N GLU A 132 32.63 26.03 -10.32
CA GLU A 132 32.01 26.30 -11.62
C GLU A 132 32.23 25.14 -12.59
N LEU A 133 33.46 24.65 -12.72
CA LEU A 133 33.76 23.53 -13.60
C LEU A 133 33.18 22.19 -13.12
N ALA A 134 33.15 21.94 -11.81
CA ALA A 134 32.56 20.70 -11.28
C ALA A 134 31.04 20.66 -11.50
N LEU A 135 30.36 21.79 -11.31
CA LEU A 135 28.93 21.90 -11.57
C LEU A 135 28.64 21.86 -13.08
N ASN A 136 29.43 22.55 -13.91
CA ASN A 136 29.30 22.50 -15.37
C ASN A 136 29.54 21.09 -15.92
N TRP A 137 30.54 20.37 -15.41
CA TRP A 137 30.77 18.97 -15.76
C TRP A 137 29.57 18.09 -15.40
N ALA A 138 29.01 18.26 -14.18
CA ALA A 138 27.85 17.50 -13.75
C ALA A 138 26.62 17.83 -14.63
N ASP A 139 26.42 19.10 -14.96
CA ASP A 139 25.33 19.54 -15.82
C ASP A 139 25.51 19.01 -17.25
N GLU A 140 26.69 19.17 -17.85
CA GLU A 140 26.97 18.65 -19.20
C GLU A 140 26.82 17.13 -19.25
N ARG A 141 27.39 16.40 -18.28
CA ARG A 141 27.35 14.94 -18.28
C ARG A 141 25.94 14.38 -18.11
N TYR A 142 25.17 14.92 -17.16
CA TYR A 142 23.89 14.33 -16.75
C TYR A 142 22.65 15.05 -17.30
N ILE A 143 22.78 16.30 -17.75
CA ILE A 143 21.72 17.08 -18.39
C ILE A 143 21.93 17.07 -19.90
N THR A 144 23.03 17.63 -20.40
CA THR A 144 23.26 17.79 -21.85
C THR A 144 23.46 16.47 -22.57
N LEU A 145 24.35 15.61 -22.05
CA LEU A 145 24.67 14.31 -22.63
C LEU A 145 23.72 13.19 -22.17
N GLY A 146 22.79 13.49 -21.24
CA GLY A 146 21.83 12.52 -20.71
C GLY A 146 22.47 11.26 -20.10
N ARG A 147 23.72 11.31 -19.65
CA ARG A 147 24.40 10.12 -19.14
C ARG A 147 23.88 9.80 -17.74
N ALA A 148 23.16 8.69 -17.62
CA ALA A 148 22.56 8.15 -16.39
C ALA A 148 21.31 8.89 -15.88
N GLN A 149 20.76 8.38 -14.78
CA GLN A 149 19.46 8.76 -14.23
C GLN A 149 19.55 10.07 -13.40
N PRO A 150 18.48 10.89 -13.33
CA PRO A 150 18.45 12.15 -12.54
C PRO A 150 18.79 11.99 -11.05
N GLU A 151 18.52 10.82 -10.46
CA GLU A 151 18.95 10.50 -9.09
C GLU A 151 20.48 10.55 -8.96
N ARG A 152 21.22 9.97 -9.90
CA ARG A 152 22.69 9.98 -9.88
C ARG A 152 23.24 11.39 -10.03
N PHE A 153 22.60 12.24 -10.82
CA PHE A 153 22.95 13.66 -10.91
C PHE A 153 22.82 14.35 -9.54
N THR A 154 21.71 14.09 -8.84
CA THR A 154 21.47 14.65 -7.50
C THR A 154 22.55 14.17 -6.51
N ASP A 155 22.89 12.89 -6.53
CA ASP A 155 23.93 12.30 -5.67
C ASP A 155 25.31 12.89 -5.98
N VAL A 156 25.69 12.97 -7.26
CA VAL A 156 26.97 13.52 -7.70
C VAL A 156 27.09 14.99 -7.32
N ARG A 157 26.03 15.79 -7.54
CA ARG A 157 26.00 17.19 -7.11
C ARG A 157 26.14 17.31 -5.60
N ALA A 158 25.47 16.45 -4.83
CA ALA A 158 25.63 16.40 -3.38
C ALA A 158 27.05 16.01 -2.97
N THR A 159 27.72 15.10 -3.68
CA THR A 159 29.13 14.75 -3.46
C THR A 159 30.05 15.94 -3.73
N ILE A 160 29.85 16.65 -4.85
CA ILE A 160 30.62 17.85 -5.18
C ILE A 160 30.47 18.90 -4.08
N VAL A 161 29.23 19.29 -3.77
CA VAL A 161 28.92 20.39 -2.85
C VAL A 161 29.28 20.08 -1.41
N ASN A 162 28.97 18.88 -0.92
CA ASN A 162 29.12 18.56 0.51
C ASN A 162 30.48 17.95 0.86
N HIS A 163 31.23 17.42 -0.12
CA HIS A 163 32.44 16.66 0.17
C HIS A 163 33.68 17.19 -0.54
N LEU A 164 33.60 17.50 -1.84
CA LEU A 164 34.76 17.91 -2.63
C LEU A 164 35.04 19.42 -2.48
N MET A 165 34.04 20.28 -2.69
CA MET A 165 34.22 21.74 -2.61
C MET A 165 34.80 22.20 -1.26
N PRO A 166 34.28 21.78 -0.08
CA PRO A 166 34.82 22.25 1.19
C PRO A 166 36.28 21.83 1.42
N ARG A 167 36.71 20.71 0.81
CA ARG A 167 38.09 20.20 0.93
C ARG A 167 39.04 20.90 -0.03
N MET A 168 38.58 21.20 -1.26
CA MET A 168 39.33 22.04 -2.20
C MET A 168 39.54 23.45 -1.64
N GLU A 169 38.50 24.04 -1.02
CA GLU A 169 38.58 25.32 -0.32
C GLU A 169 39.54 25.26 0.88
N ALA A 170 39.44 24.23 1.73
CA ALA A 170 40.27 24.10 2.94
C ALA A 170 41.77 23.93 2.62
N ILE A 171 42.10 23.35 1.49
CA ILE A 171 43.49 23.21 1.04
C ILE A 171 43.98 24.50 0.35
N GLY A 172 43.05 25.41 0.01
CA GLY A 172 43.29 26.76 -0.52
C GLY A 172 43.34 26.84 -2.05
N TRP A 173 42.74 25.87 -2.74
CA TRP A 173 43.02 25.58 -4.16
C TRP A 173 41.75 25.82 -4.98
N PRO A 174 41.50 27.08 -5.40
CA PRO A 174 40.24 27.47 -6.03
C PRO A 174 40.12 27.01 -7.49
N ASP A 175 41.22 26.58 -8.12
CA ASP A 175 41.22 25.93 -9.44
C ASP A 175 42.05 24.62 -9.38
N GLY A 176 41.70 23.63 -10.21
CA GLY A 176 42.37 22.33 -10.22
C GLY A 176 43.75 22.32 -10.92
N SER A 177 44.18 23.46 -11.47
CA SER A 177 45.43 23.58 -12.22
C SER A 177 46.67 23.56 -11.33
N ALA A 178 46.52 23.87 -10.05
CA ALA A 178 47.61 23.76 -9.09
C ALA A 178 47.77 22.34 -8.53
N LEU A 179 46.75 21.45 -8.65
CA LEU A 179 46.59 20.18 -7.88
C LEU A 179 47.85 19.30 -7.88
N THR A 180 48.42 19.04 -6.69
CA THR A 180 49.60 18.20 -6.50
C THR A 180 49.15 16.85 -6.00
N ARG A 181 49.99 15.85 -6.22
CA ARG A 181 49.75 14.49 -5.76
C ARG A 181 49.48 14.43 -4.25
N ASP A 182 50.22 15.20 -3.46
CA ASP A 182 50.08 15.22 -2.00
C ASP A 182 48.78 15.89 -1.53
N ALA A 183 48.38 17.00 -2.19
CA ALA A 183 47.09 17.63 -1.93
C ALA A 183 45.93 16.70 -2.29
N TYR A 184 46.00 16.01 -3.43
CA TYR A 184 45.01 15.01 -3.84
C TYR A 184 44.91 13.85 -2.86
N VAL A 185 46.04 13.28 -2.42
CA VAL A 185 46.05 12.23 -1.39
C VAL A 185 45.45 12.75 -0.07
N SER A 186 45.78 13.98 0.33
CA SER A 186 45.22 14.63 1.52
C SER A 186 43.69 14.72 1.44
N ILE A 187 43.12 15.09 0.29
CA ILE A 187 41.66 15.09 0.06
C ILE A 187 41.09 13.68 0.29
N LEU A 188 41.69 12.64 -0.31
CA LEU A 188 41.20 11.26 -0.17
C LEU A 188 41.28 10.73 1.27
N VAL A 189 42.30 11.13 2.02
CA VAL A 189 42.44 10.82 3.45
C VAL A 189 41.38 11.56 4.25
N GLN A 190 41.19 12.86 4.01
CA GLN A 190 40.19 13.69 4.69
C GLN A 190 38.75 13.26 4.37
N LEU A 191 38.49 12.66 3.21
CA LEU A 191 37.19 12.06 2.89
C LEU A 191 36.85 10.91 3.84
N GLN A 192 37.86 10.22 4.38
CA GLN A 192 37.70 9.07 5.28
C GLN A 192 37.87 9.43 6.77
N GLN A 193 38.29 10.64 7.09
CA GLN A 193 38.46 11.08 8.47
C GLN A 193 37.20 11.78 9.02
N PRO A 194 36.88 11.63 10.32
CA PRO A 194 35.87 12.44 10.98
C PRO A 194 36.29 13.92 10.95
N GLN A 195 35.41 14.81 10.49
CA GLN A 195 35.71 16.24 10.54
C GLN A 195 35.67 16.75 11.98
N MET A 196 36.77 17.37 12.45
CA MET A 196 36.75 18.17 13.67
C MET A 196 36.16 19.54 13.36
N THR A 197 34.86 19.72 13.61
CA THR A 197 34.27 21.05 13.63
C THR A 197 34.69 21.76 14.90
N THR A 198 35.59 22.74 14.79
CA THR A 198 35.71 23.83 15.76
C THR A 198 34.43 24.65 15.69
N THR A 199 33.54 24.47 16.66
CA THR A 199 32.40 25.38 16.86
C THR A 199 32.50 25.92 18.28
N HIS A 200 32.56 27.24 18.40
CA HIS A 200 32.52 27.95 19.68
C HIS A 200 31.32 27.47 20.50
N ALA A 201 31.59 27.17 21.77
CA ALA A 201 30.61 26.76 22.75
C ALA A 201 29.68 27.94 23.11
N THR A 202 28.38 27.74 22.92
CA THR A 202 27.32 28.43 23.69
C THR A 202 26.14 27.48 23.89
N ASP A 203 25.85 27.22 25.17
CA ASP A 203 24.63 26.71 25.81
C ASP A 203 23.91 25.43 25.31
N GLY A 204 24.16 24.33 26.01
CA GLY A 204 23.26 23.94 27.11
C GLY A 204 21.92 23.25 26.80
N SER A 205 21.63 22.80 25.58
CA SER A 205 20.46 21.95 25.32
C SER A 205 20.87 20.56 24.80
N VAL A 206 20.37 19.50 25.45
CA VAL A 206 20.61 18.10 25.06
C VAL A 206 19.89 17.85 23.73
N GLN A 207 20.63 17.93 22.62
CA GLN A 207 20.09 17.70 21.28
C GLN A 207 19.85 16.21 21.05
N SER A 208 18.61 15.84 20.79
CA SER A 208 18.25 14.48 20.37
C SER A 208 18.56 14.32 18.88
N THR A 209 19.55 13.50 18.56
CA THR A 209 19.85 13.06 17.20
C THR A 209 19.37 11.63 16.99
N ASP A 210 19.05 11.26 15.74
CA ASP A 210 18.80 9.86 15.43
C ASP A 210 20.09 9.05 15.19
N SER A 211 19.93 7.76 14.89
CA SER A 211 21.03 6.85 14.53
C SER A 211 21.78 7.25 13.25
N SER A 212 21.27 8.22 12.48
CA SER A 212 21.97 8.84 11.35
C SER A 212 22.66 10.16 11.70
N GLY A 213 22.58 10.59 12.97
CA GLY A 213 23.14 11.85 13.45
C GLY A 213 22.32 13.08 13.05
N GLU A 214 21.12 12.90 12.49
CA GLU A 214 20.27 14.00 12.05
C GLU A 214 19.64 14.71 13.25
N ARG A 215 19.72 16.05 13.26
CA ARG A 215 19.06 16.88 14.28
C ARG A 215 17.55 16.75 14.14
N LEU A 216 16.95 16.13 15.14
CA LEU A 216 15.50 16.03 15.26
C LEU A 216 14.99 17.22 16.07
N LEU A 217 14.05 17.97 15.50
CA LEU A 217 13.39 19.05 16.19
C LEU A 217 12.05 18.57 16.75
N THR A 218 11.76 18.92 18.00
CA THR A 218 10.39 18.84 18.51
C THR A 218 9.48 19.74 17.71
N MET A 219 8.17 19.50 17.79
CA MET A 219 7.17 20.36 17.14
C MET A 219 7.29 21.84 17.56
N ALA A 220 7.73 22.14 18.78
CA ALA A 220 7.91 23.52 19.24
C ALA A 220 9.17 24.15 18.61
N GLU A 221 10.30 23.45 18.66
CA GLU A 221 11.55 23.92 18.02
C GLU A 221 11.40 24.04 16.50
N ALA A 222 10.61 23.18 15.86
CA ALA A 222 10.33 23.28 14.44
C ALA A 222 9.49 24.53 14.10
N VAL A 223 8.56 24.95 14.97
CA VAL A 223 7.83 26.22 14.81
C VAL A 223 8.79 27.39 14.91
N ASP A 224 9.66 27.38 15.92
CA ASP A 224 10.62 28.46 16.16
C ASP A 224 11.64 28.59 15.00
N VAL A 225 12.10 27.47 14.46
CA VAL A 225 13.11 27.44 13.38
C VAL A 225 12.51 27.76 12.00
N SER A 226 11.26 27.37 11.74
CA SER A 226 10.62 27.60 10.43
C SER A 226 9.76 28.85 10.36
N GLY A 227 9.44 29.48 11.50
CA GLY A 227 8.52 30.61 11.58
C GLY A 227 7.07 30.29 11.23
N VAL A 228 6.72 29.03 10.96
CA VAL A 228 5.34 28.62 10.62
C VAL A 228 4.59 28.08 11.84
N SER A 229 3.28 28.29 11.88
CA SER A 229 2.45 27.88 13.01
C SER A 229 2.40 26.36 13.22
N LEU A 230 2.22 25.94 14.47
CA LEU A 230 2.10 24.53 14.87
C LEU A 230 1.00 23.78 14.10
N SER A 231 -0.12 24.46 13.81
CA SER A 231 -1.23 23.91 13.03
C SER A 231 -0.83 23.64 11.57
N THR A 232 0.02 24.49 10.99
CA THR A 232 0.57 24.31 9.64
C THR A 232 1.51 23.11 9.58
N LEU A 233 2.42 22.96 10.55
CA LEU A 233 3.30 21.78 10.62
C LEU A 233 2.49 20.48 10.78
N LYS A 234 1.48 20.46 11.67
CA LYS A 234 0.58 19.30 11.82
C LYS A 234 -0.16 18.96 10.53
N ARG A 235 -0.60 19.96 9.77
CA ARG A 235 -1.27 19.75 8.46
C ARG A 235 -0.32 19.11 7.45
N ARG A 236 0.91 19.61 7.35
CA ARG A 236 1.93 19.12 6.42
C ARG A 236 2.42 17.70 6.77
N ILE A 237 2.53 17.37 8.06
CA ILE A 237 2.76 15.99 8.52
C ILE A 237 1.65 15.05 8.01
N ARG A 238 0.37 15.42 8.15
CA ARG A 238 -0.75 14.60 7.64
C ARG A 238 -0.74 14.47 6.12
N ALA A 239 -0.23 15.47 5.42
CA ALA A 239 -0.05 15.45 3.96
C ALA A 239 1.18 14.64 3.51
N GLY A 240 2.02 14.16 4.44
CA GLY A 240 3.21 13.38 4.14
C GLY A 240 4.41 14.20 3.64
N GLU A 241 4.40 15.52 3.82
CA GLU A 241 5.48 16.41 3.36
C GLU A 241 6.78 16.29 4.18
N PHE A 242 6.72 15.65 5.36
CA PHE A 242 7.89 15.36 6.20
C PHE A 242 8.04 13.84 6.38
N PRO A 243 8.61 13.14 5.39
CA PRO A 243 8.65 11.68 5.36
C PRO A 243 9.48 11.04 6.48
N GLY A 244 10.44 11.75 7.05
CA GLY A 244 11.23 11.31 8.21
C GLY A 244 10.61 11.69 9.57
N SER A 245 9.46 12.39 9.59
CA SER A 245 8.74 12.70 10.83
C SER A 245 8.34 11.43 11.59
N ARG A 246 8.71 11.36 12.87
CA ARG A 246 8.49 10.16 13.69
C ARG A 246 8.25 10.48 15.17
N LEU A 247 7.75 9.51 15.92
CA LEU A 247 7.59 9.62 17.37
C LEU A 247 8.84 9.09 18.05
N VAL A 248 9.47 9.91 18.90
CA VAL A 248 10.59 9.51 19.76
C VAL A 248 10.19 9.85 21.20
N GLY A 249 10.16 8.86 22.09
CA GLY A 249 9.74 9.06 23.49
C GLY A 249 8.33 9.66 23.67
N GLY A 250 7.39 9.35 22.76
CA GLY A 250 6.02 9.88 22.78
C GLY A 250 5.87 11.31 22.24
N ARG A 251 6.96 11.98 21.85
CA ARG A 251 6.93 13.31 21.23
C ARG A 251 7.18 13.20 19.73
N ARG A 252 6.42 13.96 18.93
CA ARG A 252 6.61 14.01 17.48
C ARG A 252 7.83 14.87 17.20
N MET A 253 8.78 14.27 16.50
CA MET A 253 10.01 14.90 16.05
C MET A 253 10.00 15.03 14.53
N ILE A 254 10.51 16.15 14.02
CA ILE A 254 10.65 16.43 12.60
C ILE A 254 12.15 16.56 12.30
N PRO A 255 12.70 15.82 11.33
CA PRO A 255 14.08 16.01 10.91
C PRO A 255 14.29 17.38 10.26
N MET A 256 15.44 17.98 10.52
CA MET A 256 15.78 19.29 9.95
C MET A 256 15.80 19.27 8.41
N SER A 257 16.19 18.15 7.80
CA SER A 257 16.21 18.02 6.33
C SER A 257 14.83 18.04 5.70
N ASP A 258 13.81 17.54 6.40
CA ASP A 258 12.41 17.57 5.94
C ASP A 258 11.86 18.99 5.95
N LEU A 259 12.19 19.80 6.96
CA LEU A 259 11.79 21.22 7.01
C LEU A 259 12.48 22.03 5.91
N SER A 260 13.77 21.75 5.65
CA SER A 260 14.51 22.39 4.55
C SER A 260 13.98 21.97 3.18
N SER A 261 13.69 20.69 2.98
CA SER A 261 13.12 20.15 1.72
C SER A 261 11.72 20.68 1.43
N ALA A 262 10.99 21.08 2.46
CA ALA A 262 9.68 21.73 2.34
C ALA A 262 9.76 23.26 2.16
N ASN A 263 10.97 23.81 1.98
CA ASN A 263 11.27 25.24 1.88
C ASN A 263 10.72 26.05 3.06
N LEU A 264 10.79 25.50 4.27
CA LEU A 264 10.29 26.15 5.48
C LEU A 264 11.39 26.84 6.29
N VAL A 265 12.65 26.78 5.84
CA VAL A 265 13.77 27.46 6.48
C VAL A 265 14.62 28.09 5.36
N ASP A 266 14.71 29.42 5.37
CA ASP A 266 15.56 30.18 4.46
C ASP A 266 17.01 30.20 4.96
N GLY A 267 17.94 30.06 4.03
CA GLY A 267 19.35 29.83 4.33
C GLY A 267 19.64 28.36 4.22
N GLY A 268 20.18 27.95 3.07
CA GLY A 268 20.69 26.61 2.87
C GLY A 268 21.62 26.26 4.02
N VAL A 269 21.14 25.41 4.92
CA VAL A 269 21.99 24.76 5.90
C VAL A 269 22.92 23.89 5.07
N ARG A 270 24.07 24.46 4.70
CA ARG A 270 25.24 23.72 4.23
C ARG A 270 25.36 22.58 5.23
N ARG A 271 25.17 21.34 4.75
CA ARG A 271 25.48 20.15 5.53
C ARG A 271 26.96 20.26 5.89
N GLY A 272 27.27 20.81 7.05
CA GLY A 272 28.55 20.58 7.69
C GLY A 272 28.64 19.06 7.89
N PRO A 273 29.64 18.37 7.32
CA PRO A 273 29.78 16.94 7.51
C PRO A 273 29.95 16.62 9.00
N ARG A 274 28.96 16.01 9.63
CA ARG A 274 29.17 15.25 10.85
C ARG A 274 28.93 13.78 10.54
N SER A 275 29.99 13.12 10.11
CA SER A 275 30.06 11.67 10.03
C SER A 275 31.50 11.24 10.28
N ASN A 276 31.65 10.04 10.81
CA ASN A 276 32.90 9.34 11.11
C ASN A 276 33.76 9.06 9.85
N GLY A 277 33.98 10.04 8.97
CA GLY A 277 34.47 9.86 7.61
C GLY A 277 33.47 9.13 6.70
N LEU A 278 33.61 9.28 5.38
CA LEU A 278 32.86 8.50 4.39
C LEU A 278 33.24 7.01 4.48
N SER A 279 32.31 6.13 4.08
CA SER A 279 32.62 4.70 3.86
C SER A 279 33.63 4.56 2.72
N VAL A 280 34.40 3.46 2.68
CA VAL A 280 35.37 3.21 1.58
C VAL A 280 34.70 3.24 0.21
N SER A 281 33.51 2.66 0.08
CA SER A 281 32.76 2.70 -1.18
C SER A 281 32.29 4.11 -1.54
N THR A 282 31.83 4.89 -0.56
CA THR A 282 31.40 6.28 -0.80
C THR A 282 32.58 7.20 -1.10
N SER A 283 33.74 6.97 -0.48
CA SER A 283 34.97 7.72 -0.78
C SER A 283 35.54 7.36 -2.15
N GLN A 284 35.42 6.09 -2.58
CA GLN A 284 35.76 5.67 -3.95
C GLN A 284 34.85 6.33 -4.99
N ASP A 285 33.55 6.43 -4.71
CA ASP A 285 32.62 7.18 -5.55
C ASP A 285 32.99 8.67 -5.62
N ALA A 286 33.34 9.29 -4.48
CA ALA A 286 33.79 10.68 -4.44
C ALA A 286 35.12 10.90 -5.16
N ARG A 287 36.05 9.95 -5.08
CA ARG A 287 37.28 9.93 -5.87
C ARG A 287 36.97 9.91 -7.36
N TRP A 288 36.10 8.99 -7.79
CA TRP A 288 35.71 8.90 -9.20
C TRP A 288 35.13 10.22 -9.72
N VAL A 289 34.28 10.88 -8.93
CA VAL A 289 33.75 12.21 -9.28
C VAL A 289 34.89 13.24 -9.42
N LEU A 290 35.82 13.29 -8.46
CA LEU A 290 36.96 14.20 -8.52
C LEU A 290 37.82 13.96 -9.76
N ASP A 291 38.11 12.69 -10.09
CA ASP A 291 38.91 12.32 -11.25
C ASP A 291 38.27 12.78 -12.56
N GLU A 292 36.94 12.64 -12.69
CA GLU A 292 36.24 13.07 -13.89
C GLU A 292 36.16 14.61 -14.02
N VAL A 293 35.98 15.32 -12.90
CA VAL A 293 36.03 16.80 -12.89
C VAL A 293 37.42 17.31 -13.28
N LEU A 294 38.48 16.66 -12.79
CA LEU A 294 39.86 17.02 -13.11
C LEU A 294 40.17 16.81 -14.60
N LYS A 295 39.75 15.68 -15.19
CA LYS A 295 39.86 15.45 -16.64
C LYS A 295 39.10 16.51 -17.44
N TYR A 296 37.86 16.79 -17.05
CA TYR A 296 37.05 17.82 -17.70
C TYR A 296 37.69 19.21 -17.62
N GLY A 297 38.25 19.60 -16.46
CA GLY A 297 38.97 20.85 -16.31
C GLY A 297 40.27 20.92 -17.13
N ALA A 298 40.96 19.78 -17.34
CA ALA A 298 42.10 19.71 -18.23
C ALA A 298 41.68 19.94 -19.70
N ASP A 299 40.57 19.32 -20.12
CA ASP A 299 40.07 19.40 -21.50
C ASP A 299 39.46 20.78 -21.83
N VAL A 300 38.68 21.36 -20.92
CA VAL A 300 37.86 22.57 -21.20
C VAL A 300 38.51 23.86 -20.70
N ALA A 301 39.25 23.81 -19.59
CA ALA A 301 39.87 24.99 -18.98
C ALA A 301 41.41 24.97 -19.02
N GLY A 302 42.01 23.99 -19.70
CA GLY A 302 43.46 23.88 -19.86
C GLY A 302 44.22 23.66 -18.55
N TRP A 303 43.58 23.07 -17.53
CA TRP A 303 44.24 22.76 -16.26
C TRP A 303 45.41 21.80 -16.48
N ARG A 304 46.58 22.15 -15.94
CA ARG A 304 47.78 21.30 -15.99
C ARG A 304 47.90 20.49 -14.71
N ILE A 305 47.49 19.23 -14.76
CA ILE A 305 47.61 18.32 -13.61
C ILE A 305 49.00 17.69 -13.66
N GLY A 306 49.83 17.97 -12.67
CA GLY A 306 51.24 17.52 -12.61
C GLY A 306 51.43 16.03 -12.28
N PHE A 307 50.36 15.24 -12.21
CA PHE A 307 50.36 13.81 -11.89
C PHE A 307 49.14 13.13 -12.52
N ASP A 308 49.15 11.80 -12.64
CA ASP A 308 47.99 11.02 -13.09
C ASP A 308 47.15 10.55 -11.88
N PRO A 309 45.92 11.07 -11.68
CA PRO A 309 45.04 10.67 -10.58
C PRO A 309 44.67 9.19 -10.59
N SER A 310 44.67 8.53 -11.76
CA SER A 310 44.32 7.11 -11.87
C SER A 310 45.37 6.20 -11.22
N THR A 311 46.64 6.65 -11.18
CA THR A 311 47.76 5.90 -10.60
C THR A 311 47.89 6.04 -9.08
N VAL A 312 47.18 6.98 -8.47
CA VAL A 312 47.23 7.21 -7.03
C VAL A 312 46.44 6.11 -6.30
N PRO A 313 47.03 5.33 -5.38
CA PRO A 313 46.27 4.35 -4.60
C PRO A 313 45.22 5.03 -3.73
N HIS A 314 44.02 4.46 -3.63
CA HIS A 314 43.03 4.97 -2.68
C HIS A 314 43.52 4.65 -1.26
N PRO A 315 43.70 5.64 -0.36
CA PRO A 315 44.16 5.38 0.99
C PRO A 315 43.14 4.51 1.73
N HIS A 316 43.62 3.55 2.53
CA HIS A 316 42.79 2.77 3.45
C HIS A 316 43.06 3.27 4.87
N VAL A 317 42.33 4.29 5.31
CA VAL A 317 42.55 4.87 6.65
C VAL A 317 41.89 3.98 7.70
N GLY A 318 42.63 2.99 8.20
CA GLY A 318 42.39 2.27 9.47
C GLY A 318 41.00 1.65 9.71
N ARG A 319 40.15 1.55 8.69
CA ARG A 319 38.80 1.00 8.80
C ARG A 319 38.80 -0.44 8.33
N GLU A 320 38.55 -1.35 9.26
CA GLU A 320 38.38 -2.77 8.96
C GLU A 320 37.31 -2.97 7.88
N SER A 321 37.54 -3.95 7.00
CA SER A 321 36.57 -4.35 5.98
C SER A 321 35.20 -4.58 6.61
N SER A 322 34.13 -4.18 5.93
CA SER A 322 32.77 -4.43 6.42
C SER A 322 32.63 -5.92 6.80
N PRO A 323 32.14 -6.22 8.00
CA PRO A 323 32.10 -7.58 8.51
C PRO A 323 31.25 -8.47 7.61
N LYS A 324 31.69 -9.72 7.43
CA LYS A 324 30.94 -10.72 6.65
C LYS A 324 29.64 -11.05 7.39
N ARG A 325 28.50 -10.72 6.78
CA ARG A 325 27.17 -11.03 7.29
C ARG A 325 26.88 -12.52 7.09
N ARG A 326 26.43 -13.21 8.15
CA ARG A 326 25.90 -14.58 8.06
C ARG A 326 24.66 -14.62 7.14
N GLN A 327 24.48 -15.70 6.41
CA GLN A 327 23.31 -15.89 5.56
C GLN A 327 22.15 -16.53 6.33
N LEU A 328 20.92 -16.15 5.98
CA LEU A 328 19.71 -16.69 6.59
C LEU A 328 19.32 -18.03 5.96
N THR A 329 19.05 -19.04 6.77
CA THR A 329 18.49 -20.32 6.28
C THR A 329 17.00 -20.19 5.93
N LEU A 330 16.41 -21.19 5.26
CA LEU A 330 14.98 -21.18 4.96
C LEU A 330 14.14 -21.37 6.23
N ALA A 331 14.61 -22.22 7.16
CA ALA A 331 13.97 -22.39 8.47
C ALA A 331 13.93 -21.07 9.26
N GLU A 332 15.00 -20.27 9.21
CA GLU A 332 15.03 -18.94 9.82
C GLU A 332 14.03 -17.99 9.15
N CYS A 333 13.95 -18.02 7.81
CA CYS A 333 12.95 -17.25 7.07
C CYS A 333 11.52 -17.66 7.46
N ALA A 334 11.26 -18.95 7.67
CA ALA A 334 9.96 -19.42 8.14
C ALA A 334 9.60 -18.86 9.53
N ARG A 335 10.56 -18.78 10.46
CA ARG A 335 10.34 -18.12 11.76
C ARG A 335 10.06 -16.62 11.61
N LEU A 336 10.76 -15.92 10.70
CA LEU A 336 10.45 -14.52 10.39
C LEU A 336 9.02 -14.37 9.84
N ALA A 337 8.60 -15.30 8.99
CA ALA A 337 7.31 -15.26 8.32
C ALA A 337 6.13 -15.21 9.30
N VAL A 338 6.20 -15.91 10.44
CA VAL A 338 5.15 -15.90 11.49
C VAL A 338 4.80 -14.47 11.95
N HIS A 339 5.78 -13.57 11.96
CA HIS A 339 5.62 -12.18 12.39
C HIS A 339 5.34 -11.20 11.25
N LEU A 340 5.20 -11.69 10.02
CA LEU A 340 4.88 -10.91 8.83
C LEU A 340 3.46 -11.26 8.38
N HIS A 341 2.69 -10.25 7.94
CA HIS A 341 1.43 -10.51 7.25
C HIS A 341 1.67 -11.10 5.85
N ALA A 342 0.64 -11.73 5.27
CA ALA A 342 0.70 -12.43 3.98
C ALA A 342 1.46 -11.68 2.86
N VAL A 343 1.13 -10.41 2.60
CA VAL A 343 1.82 -9.61 1.55
C VAL A 343 3.34 -9.47 1.77
N HIS A 344 3.81 -9.31 3.02
CA HIS A 344 5.23 -9.21 3.31
C HIS A 344 5.92 -10.57 3.31
N GLN A 345 5.24 -11.63 3.77
CA GLN A 345 5.75 -13.00 3.60
C GLN A 345 5.95 -13.32 2.14
N PHE A 346 4.98 -12.99 1.29
CA PHE A 346 5.07 -13.19 -0.16
C PHE A 346 6.27 -12.47 -0.77
N ALA A 347 6.44 -11.18 -0.46
CA ALA A 347 7.61 -10.41 -0.90
C ALA A 347 8.94 -11.06 -0.44
N MET A 348 9.00 -11.50 0.83
CA MET A 348 10.16 -12.19 1.38
C MET A 348 10.48 -13.48 0.64
N TRP A 349 9.49 -14.35 0.42
CA TRP A 349 9.67 -15.63 -0.28
C TRP A 349 10.09 -15.44 -1.73
N LEU A 350 9.49 -14.49 -2.45
CA LEU A 350 9.93 -14.14 -3.81
C LEU A 350 11.41 -13.73 -3.84
N MET A 351 11.84 -12.85 -2.92
CA MET A 351 13.25 -12.44 -2.87
C MET A 351 14.19 -13.56 -2.42
N ARG A 352 13.75 -14.39 -1.46
CA ARG A 352 14.57 -15.46 -0.86
C ARG A 352 14.73 -16.68 -1.76
N LEU A 353 13.72 -17.01 -2.56
CA LEU A 353 13.70 -18.22 -3.38
C LEU A 353 14.00 -17.94 -4.84
N MET A 354 13.61 -16.76 -5.35
CA MET A 354 13.85 -16.37 -6.75
C MET A 354 15.06 -15.43 -6.90
N GLY A 355 15.71 -15.05 -5.81
CA GLY A 355 16.93 -14.26 -5.82
C GLY A 355 16.72 -12.84 -6.33
N LEU A 356 15.49 -12.35 -6.30
CA LEU A 356 15.12 -11.07 -6.88
C LEU A 356 15.70 -9.92 -6.07
N ARG A 357 16.14 -8.86 -6.75
CA ARG A 357 16.37 -7.59 -6.07
C ARG A 357 15.03 -7.03 -5.61
N ILE A 358 15.02 -6.24 -4.54
CA ILE A 358 13.78 -5.67 -4.00
C ILE A 358 12.97 -4.92 -5.08
N GLY A 359 13.62 -4.09 -5.90
CA GLY A 359 12.94 -3.40 -6.99
C GLY A 359 12.42 -4.31 -8.10
N GLU A 360 13.05 -5.47 -8.33
CA GLU A 360 12.57 -6.48 -9.30
C GLU A 360 11.34 -7.19 -8.75
N ALA A 361 11.37 -7.64 -7.49
CA ALA A 361 10.22 -8.30 -6.85
C ALA A 361 8.96 -7.43 -6.84
N PHE A 362 9.10 -6.14 -6.51
CA PHE A 362 8.01 -5.17 -6.55
C PHE A 362 7.67 -4.67 -7.97
N GLY A 363 8.43 -5.10 -8.98
CA GLY A 363 8.23 -4.78 -10.39
C GLY A 363 7.37 -5.78 -11.15
N ILE A 364 7.16 -6.99 -10.63
CA ILE A 364 6.42 -8.07 -11.29
C ILE A 364 4.92 -7.77 -11.30
N HIS A 365 4.27 -7.99 -12.43
CA HIS A 365 2.82 -7.93 -12.62
C HIS A 365 2.22 -9.34 -12.65
N VAL A 366 0.90 -9.44 -12.54
CA VAL A 366 0.20 -10.75 -12.61
C VAL A 366 0.38 -11.37 -14.01
N ASP A 367 0.35 -10.58 -15.07
CA ASP A 367 0.59 -11.02 -16.45
C ASP A 367 2.02 -11.52 -16.73
N ASP A 368 2.97 -11.17 -15.87
CA ASP A 368 4.37 -11.60 -16.00
C ASP A 368 4.61 -13.04 -15.54
N VAL A 369 3.58 -13.71 -14.97
CA VAL A 369 3.66 -15.10 -14.48
C VAL A 369 2.77 -16.01 -15.31
N THR A 370 3.30 -17.17 -15.70
CA THR A 370 2.56 -18.22 -16.41
C THR A 370 2.75 -19.56 -15.72
N GLU A 371 1.67 -20.27 -15.43
CA GLU A 371 1.73 -21.64 -14.90
C GLU A 371 2.01 -22.63 -16.03
N LEU A 372 2.84 -23.63 -15.74
CA LEU A 372 3.21 -24.72 -16.63
C LEU A 372 2.42 -25.99 -16.29
N PRO A 373 2.28 -26.95 -17.23
CA PRO A 373 1.49 -28.16 -17.01
C PRO A 373 1.95 -29.05 -15.85
N ASP A 374 3.22 -28.96 -15.44
CA ASP A 374 3.79 -29.72 -14.33
C ASP A 374 3.58 -29.03 -12.96
N GLY A 375 2.83 -27.92 -12.92
CA GLY A 375 2.56 -27.13 -11.71
C GLY A 375 3.67 -26.17 -11.32
N ARG A 376 4.78 -26.13 -12.07
CA ARG A 376 5.78 -25.05 -11.97
C ARG A 376 5.25 -23.81 -12.68
N GLY A 377 5.97 -22.71 -12.56
CA GLY A 377 5.63 -21.49 -13.30
C GLY A 377 6.83 -20.85 -13.97
N VAL A 378 6.59 -19.91 -14.86
CA VAL A 378 7.61 -19.02 -15.42
C VAL A 378 7.28 -17.60 -14.99
N VAL A 379 8.29 -16.86 -14.52
CA VAL A 379 8.16 -15.43 -14.25
C VAL A 379 9.12 -14.63 -15.11
N HIS A 380 8.61 -13.58 -15.75
CA HIS A 380 9.39 -12.66 -16.56
C HIS A 380 9.85 -11.44 -15.73
N ILE A 381 11.16 -11.24 -15.66
CA ILE A 381 11.78 -10.15 -14.90
C ILE A 381 12.36 -9.14 -15.88
N PHE A 382 11.61 -8.07 -16.17
CA PHE A 382 12.06 -7.00 -17.07
C PHE A 382 11.71 -5.59 -16.56
N ARG A 383 10.96 -5.49 -15.47
CA ARG A 383 10.53 -4.22 -14.86
C ARG A 383 11.08 -4.04 -13.46
N GLN A 384 11.19 -2.78 -13.03
CA GLN A 384 11.49 -2.39 -11.66
C GLN A 384 10.38 -1.53 -11.08
N GLY A 385 9.98 -1.80 -9.85
CA GLY A 385 8.85 -1.13 -9.21
C GLY A 385 9.02 -0.86 -7.73
N GLY A 386 7.93 -0.35 -7.16
CA GLY A 386 7.71 -0.18 -5.73
C GLY A 386 8.26 1.10 -5.09
N ARG A 387 9.24 1.75 -5.71
CA ARG A 387 9.69 3.10 -5.30
C ARG A 387 9.44 4.10 -6.42
N PRO A 388 9.25 5.39 -6.11
CA PRO A 388 9.22 6.38 -7.16
C PRO A 388 10.64 6.52 -7.75
N PHE A 389 10.70 6.67 -9.06
CA PHE A 389 11.91 6.92 -9.81
C PHE A 389 11.82 8.26 -10.50
N ARG A 390 12.92 9.01 -10.48
CA ARG A 390 13.06 10.20 -11.32
C ARG A 390 13.55 9.78 -12.70
N VAL A 391 12.82 10.17 -13.74
CA VAL A 391 13.18 9.92 -15.15
C VAL A 391 12.96 11.20 -15.94
N ARG A 392 13.81 11.45 -16.94
CA ARG A 392 13.57 12.55 -17.89
C ARG A 392 12.53 12.08 -18.90
N ASP A 393 11.49 12.86 -19.10
CA ASP A 393 10.55 12.65 -20.21
C ASP A 393 11.16 13.12 -21.55
N ALA A 394 10.39 12.97 -22.63
CA ALA A 394 10.81 13.32 -23.99
C ALA A 394 11.14 14.81 -24.15
N ASP A 395 10.58 15.66 -23.28
CA ASP A 395 10.79 17.11 -23.29
C ASP A 395 12.00 17.52 -22.41
N GLY A 396 12.65 16.55 -21.75
CA GLY A 396 13.80 16.76 -20.87
C GLY A 396 13.44 17.07 -19.42
N ASP A 397 12.15 17.18 -19.11
CA ASP A 397 11.60 17.45 -17.78
C ASP A 397 11.71 16.21 -16.87
N VAL A 398 11.95 16.43 -15.57
CA VAL A 398 12.06 15.33 -14.62
C VAL A 398 10.67 14.91 -14.12
N ALA A 399 10.18 13.79 -14.63
CA ALA A 399 8.95 13.16 -14.19
C ALA A 399 9.23 12.13 -13.07
N MET A 400 8.26 12.00 -12.16
CA MET A 400 8.23 10.94 -11.16
C MET A 400 7.38 9.78 -11.67
N ILE A 401 8.01 8.67 -12.01
CA ILE A 401 7.34 7.44 -12.41
C ILE A 401 7.47 6.39 -11.31
N TRP A 402 6.51 5.48 -11.19
CA TRP A 402 6.50 4.44 -10.15
C TRP A 402 7.04 3.10 -10.62
N GLU A 403 7.43 3.07 -11.88
CA GLU A 403 7.80 1.89 -12.62
C GLU A 403 8.84 2.25 -13.65
N LYS A 404 9.78 1.34 -13.86
CA LYS A 404 10.74 1.39 -14.95
C LYS A 404 10.60 0.12 -15.76
N GLU A 405 10.17 0.26 -17.00
CA GLU A 405 10.10 -0.84 -17.99
C GLU A 405 11.48 -1.36 -18.42
N ARG A 406 12.57 -0.72 -17.97
CA ARG A 406 13.93 -1.18 -18.19
C ARG A 406 14.67 -1.37 -16.89
N LEU A 407 15.24 -2.55 -16.74
CA LEU A 407 16.21 -2.85 -15.70
C LEU A 407 17.53 -2.09 -15.94
N LYS A 408 18.38 -2.02 -14.90
CA LYS A 408 19.63 -1.23 -14.90
C LYS A 408 20.58 -1.57 -16.07
N THR A 409 20.49 -2.77 -16.62
CA THR A 409 21.21 -3.23 -17.81
C THR A 409 20.27 -4.10 -18.65
N ALA A 410 20.43 -4.11 -19.99
CA ALA A 410 19.71 -5.04 -20.88
C ALA A 410 19.88 -6.50 -20.42
N GLN A 411 21.09 -6.82 -19.92
CA GLN A 411 21.49 -8.09 -19.32
C GLN A 411 20.69 -8.54 -18.08
N SER A 412 19.89 -7.66 -17.48
CA SER A 412 19.10 -8.00 -16.29
C SER A 412 17.73 -8.59 -16.64
N VAL A 413 17.28 -8.45 -17.90
CA VAL A 413 16.04 -9.03 -18.40
C VAL A 413 16.20 -10.55 -18.45
N ARG A 414 15.31 -11.28 -17.80
CA ARG A 414 15.39 -12.75 -17.72
C ARG A 414 14.06 -13.40 -17.37
N SER A 415 13.90 -14.64 -17.79
CA SER A 415 12.84 -15.54 -17.33
C SER A 415 13.41 -16.46 -16.24
N LEU A 416 12.64 -16.71 -15.18
CA LEU A 416 12.98 -17.67 -14.13
C LEU A 416 11.89 -18.73 -14.03
N LEU A 417 12.31 -19.96 -13.76
CA LEU A 417 11.41 -21.07 -13.46
C LEU A 417 11.07 -21.06 -11.97
N LEU A 418 9.79 -20.95 -11.65
CA LEU A 418 9.22 -20.96 -10.30
C LEU A 418 9.06 -22.42 -9.82
N PRO A 419 9.62 -22.78 -8.66
CA PRO A 419 9.32 -24.04 -7.98
C PRO A 419 7.81 -24.23 -7.74
N VAL A 420 7.32 -25.47 -7.73
CA VAL A 420 5.90 -25.77 -7.47
C VAL A 420 5.38 -25.09 -6.19
N PRO A 421 6.10 -25.12 -5.04
CA PRO A 421 5.62 -24.44 -3.83
C PRO A 421 5.50 -22.91 -4.01
N VAL A 422 6.38 -22.30 -4.80
CA VAL A 422 6.34 -20.86 -5.08
C VAL A 422 5.20 -20.54 -6.05
N MET A 423 4.97 -21.37 -7.07
CA MET A 423 3.85 -21.18 -8.00
C MET A 423 2.51 -21.31 -7.27
N ARG A 424 2.34 -22.29 -6.38
CA ARG A 424 1.15 -22.40 -5.51
C ARG A 424 0.94 -21.15 -4.64
N LEU A 425 2.02 -20.63 -4.06
CA LEU A 425 1.97 -19.38 -3.30
C LEU A 425 1.53 -18.19 -4.17
N VAL A 426 2.02 -18.12 -5.41
CA VAL A 426 1.60 -17.11 -6.39
C VAL A 426 0.11 -17.24 -6.71
N SER A 427 -0.40 -18.46 -6.96
CA SER A 427 -1.82 -18.70 -7.23
C SER A 427 -2.70 -18.24 -6.06
N ILE A 428 -2.34 -18.57 -4.81
CA ILE A 428 -3.06 -18.09 -3.62
C ILE A 428 -3.07 -16.55 -3.57
N VAL A 429 -1.96 -15.90 -3.89
CA VAL A 429 -1.91 -14.43 -3.91
C VAL A 429 -2.80 -13.85 -5.00
N ILE A 430 -2.83 -14.46 -6.19
CA ILE A 430 -3.72 -14.05 -7.28
C ILE A 430 -5.17 -14.18 -6.83
N ASP A 431 -5.56 -15.33 -6.30
CA ASP A 431 -6.93 -15.60 -5.85
C ASP A 431 -7.39 -14.63 -4.76
N VAL A 432 -6.57 -14.42 -3.72
CA VAL A 432 -6.95 -13.58 -2.57
C VAL A 432 -6.96 -12.09 -2.94
N PHE A 433 -5.94 -11.62 -3.65
CA PHE A 433 -5.70 -10.18 -3.79
C PHE A 433 -6.09 -9.63 -5.17
N HIS A 434 -5.97 -10.42 -6.23
CA HIS A 434 -6.08 -9.97 -7.62
C HIS A 434 -7.32 -10.45 -8.35
N THR A 435 -7.96 -11.50 -7.86
CA THR A 435 -9.25 -11.96 -8.37
C THR A 435 -10.38 -11.16 -7.72
N ASP A 436 -11.36 -10.71 -8.51
CA ASP A 436 -12.58 -10.03 -8.05
C ASP A 436 -13.72 -11.03 -7.76
N ARG A 437 -14.87 -10.54 -7.27
CA ARG A 437 -15.98 -11.42 -6.84
C ARG A 437 -16.64 -12.19 -7.99
N ASP A 438 -16.50 -11.69 -9.21
CA ASP A 438 -16.98 -12.32 -10.44
C ASP A 438 -15.97 -13.34 -11.01
N GLY A 439 -14.83 -13.53 -10.34
CA GLY A 439 -13.76 -14.41 -10.80
C GLY A 439 -12.81 -13.77 -11.80
N SER A 440 -12.99 -12.50 -12.16
CA SER A 440 -12.07 -11.80 -13.06
C SER A 440 -10.72 -11.53 -12.38
N VAL A 441 -9.63 -11.83 -13.07
CA VAL A 441 -8.26 -11.62 -12.59
C VAL A 441 -7.73 -10.29 -13.11
N ARG A 442 -7.25 -9.43 -12.21
CA ARG A 442 -6.64 -8.14 -12.57
C ARG A 442 -5.20 -8.34 -13.01
N THR A 443 -5.01 -8.75 -14.27
CA THR A 443 -3.70 -9.15 -14.84
C THR A 443 -2.67 -8.02 -14.87
N GLU A 444 -3.12 -6.78 -15.01
CA GLU A 444 -2.25 -5.59 -15.06
C GLU A 444 -1.80 -5.08 -13.68
N ASP A 445 -2.36 -5.64 -12.60
CA ASP A 445 -1.95 -5.26 -11.25
C ASP A 445 -0.55 -5.82 -10.94
N ARG A 446 0.19 -5.10 -10.10
CA ARG A 446 1.44 -5.62 -9.53
C ARG A 446 1.16 -6.89 -8.74
N LEU A 447 1.97 -7.92 -8.97
CA LEU A 447 1.85 -9.20 -8.31
C LEU A 447 1.94 -9.08 -6.78
N ILE A 448 2.88 -8.27 -6.26
CA ILE A 448 2.89 -7.91 -4.84
C ILE A 448 1.84 -6.81 -4.60
N PRO A 449 0.79 -7.06 -3.78
CA PRO A 449 -0.27 -6.09 -3.56
C PRO A 449 0.23 -4.81 -2.89
N GLY A 450 -0.31 -3.66 -3.32
CA GLY A 450 -0.08 -2.39 -2.67
C GLY A 450 -0.81 -2.30 -1.33
N LEU A 451 -0.10 -1.92 -0.25
CA LEU A 451 -0.68 -1.80 1.09
C LEU A 451 -1.34 -0.43 1.32
N THR A 452 -0.69 0.65 0.89
CA THR A 452 -1.17 2.01 1.12
C THR A 452 -1.93 2.58 -0.06
N GLN A 453 -1.55 2.21 -1.28
CA GLN A 453 -2.25 2.61 -2.50
C GLN A 453 -2.32 1.41 -3.45
N PRO A 454 -3.46 1.18 -4.15
CA PRO A 454 -3.56 0.15 -5.17
C PRO A 454 -2.45 0.29 -6.22
N GLY A 455 -1.87 -0.84 -6.65
CA GLY A 455 -0.77 -0.85 -7.63
C GLY A 455 0.56 -0.22 -7.16
N ARG A 456 0.68 0.19 -5.89
CA ARG A 456 1.90 0.80 -5.33
C ARG A 456 2.34 0.03 -4.09
N ALA A 457 3.19 -0.96 -4.31
CA ALA A 457 3.73 -1.78 -3.27
C ALA A 457 5.06 -1.19 -2.75
N GLY A 458 5.09 -0.79 -1.48
CA GLY A 458 6.18 0.03 -0.91
C GLY A 458 7.32 -0.78 -0.28
N PRO A 459 8.53 -0.82 -0.86
CA PRO A 459 9.66 -1.59 -0.38
C PRO A 459 10.22 -1.08 0.97
N ALA A 460 10.04 0.21 1.28
CA ALA A 460 10.48 0.79 2.54
C ALA A 460 9.72 0.19 3.73
N GLY A 461 8.40 -0.03 3.59
CA GLY A 461 7.58 -0.66 4.62
C GLY A 461 7.99 -2.12 4.89
N PHE A 462 8.38 -2.84 3.83
CA PHE A 462 8.86 -4.22 3.92
C PHE A 462 10.19 -4.31 4.69
N GLY A 463 11.17 -3.47 4.39
CA GLY A 463 12.46 -3.49 5.10
C GLY A 463 12.31 -3.30 6.61
N SER A 464 11.48 -2.34 7.04
CA SER A 464 11.19 -2.15 8.47
C SER A 464 10.37 -3.29 9.08
N ALA A 465 9.48 -3.92 8.31
CA ALA A 465 8.73 -5.09 8.78
C ALA A 465 9.63 -6.31 8.98
N LEU A 466 10.57 -6.56 8.06
CA LEU A 466 11.55 -7.63 8.17
C LEU A 466 12.45 -7.44 9.40
N ALA A 467 12.93 -6.22 9.64
CA ALA A 467 13.73 -5.90 10.82
C ALA A 467 12.97 -6.16 12.13
N ARG A 468 11.69 -5.76 12.22
CA ARG A 468 10.85 -6.05 13.40
C ARG A 468 10.54 -7.53 13.56
N ALA A 469 10.29 -8.24 12.47
CA ALA A 469 10.06 -9.69 12.51
C ALA A 469 11.29 -10.43 13.02
N ALA A 470 12.49 -9.97 12.66
CA ALA A 470 13.75 -10.53 13.14
C ALA A 470 13.96 -10.30 14.63
N ASP A 471 13.67 -9.08 15.10
CA ASP A 471 13.71 -8.74 16.53
C ASP A 471 12.74 -9.63 17.34
N LEU A 472 11.51 -9.80 16.87
CA LEU A 472 10.52 -10.68 17.51
C LEU A 472 10.90 -12.16 17.48
N ALA A 473 11.57 -12.61 16.41
CA ALA A 473 12.03 -13.99 16.27
C ALA A 473 13.37 -14.26 16.97
N GLY A 474 14.02 -13.24 17.55
CA GLY A 474 15.38 -13.36 18.10
C GLY A 474 16.42 -13.76 17.05
N ILE A 475 16.23 -13.36 15.79
CA ILE A 475 17.13 -13.68 14.68
C ILE A 475 18.07 -12.51 14.42
N GLU A 476 19.35 -12.76 14.61
CA GLU A 476 20.41 -11.81 14.36
C GLU A 476 21.31 -12.30 13.22
N VAL A 477 21.74 -11.35 12.39
CA VAL A 477 22.79 -11.56 11.40
C VAL A 477 24.09 -11.10 12.04
N GLN A 478 24.86 -12.07 12.52
CA GLN A 478 26.09 -11.80 13.25
C GLN A 478 27.14 -11.15 12.33
N SER A 479 27.80 -10.12 12.85
CA SER A 479 29.04 -9.55 12.31
C SER A 479 30.22 -10.09 13.10
N MET A 480 31.12 -10.85 12.46
CA MET A 480 32.45 -11.08 13.04
C MET A 480 33.32 -9.85 12.74
N ILE A 481 33.61 -9.07 13.78
CA ILE A 481 34.68 -8.08 13.76
C ILE A 481 35.98 -8.82 14.03
N SER A 482 36.85 -8.91 13.03
CA SER A 482 38.21 -9.41 13.20
C SER A 482 39.12 -8.25 13.61
N ALA A 483 39.25 -8.00 14.91
CA ALA A 483 40.22 -7.02 15.41
C ALA A 483 41.44 -7.72 16.00
N SER A 484 42.62 -7.25 15.59
CA SER A 484 43.93 -7.62 16.12
C SER A 484 44.17 -7.18 17.58
N ALA A 485 43.14 -7.14 18.43
CA ALA A 485 43.24 -6.72 19.82
C ALA A 485 42.18 -7.42 20.67
N LYS A 486 42.57 -8.56 21.28
CA LYS A 486 42.13 -9.18 22.55
C LYS A 486 40.67 -9.07 23.09
N THR A 487 39.68 -8.56 22.35
CA THR A 487 38.28 -8.52 22.80
C THR A 487 37.36 -8.44 21.57
N SER A 488 36.82 -9.58 21.13
CA SER A 488 35.80 -9.62 20.08
C SER A 488 34.43 -9.32 20.69
N ILE A 489 33.81 -8.21 20.31
CA ILE A 489 32.39 -7.95 20.58
C ILE A 489 31.65 -8.19 19.25
N ALA A 490 30.84 -9.24 19.20
CA ALA A 490 29.94 -9.47 18.06
C ALA A 490 28.84 -8.39 18.09
N GLU A 491 28.72 -7.59 17.04
CA GLU A 491 27.59 -6.68 16.88
C GLU A 491 26.45 -7.41 16.18
N ALA A 492 25.30 -7.48 16.85
CA ALA A 492 24.06 -8.02 16.31
C ALA A 492 23.47 -7.07 15.28
N LEU A 493 23.40 -7.49 14.01
CA LEU A 493 22.74 -6.72 12.95
C LEU A 493 21.41 -7.35 12.57
N LEU A 494 20.40 -6.52 12.30
CA LEU A 494 19.12 -7.00 11.80
C LEU A 494 19.21 -7.38 10.30
N PRO A 495 18.46 -8.39 9.84
CA PRO A 495 18.37 -8.76 8.44
C PRO A 495 17.88 -7.64 7.52
N THR A 496 18.38 -7.64 6.29
CA THR A 496 17.96 -6.74 5.21
C THR A 496 17.48 -7.54 3.99
N PRO A 497 16.70 -6.95 3.08
CA PRO A 497 16.29 -7.62 1.83
C PRO A 497 17.46 -8.16 0.99
N LYS A 498 18.65 -7.55 1.10
CA LYS A 498 19.86 -8.04 0.41
C LYS A 498 20.35 -9.38 0.97
N ASP A 499 20.18 -9.62 2.28
CA ASP A 499 20.59 -10.85 2.93
C ASP A 499 19.74 -12.05 2.47
N LEU A 500 18.46 -11.84 2.12
CA LEU A 500 17.60 -12.88 1.55
C LEU A 500 18.15 -13.44 0.23
N ARG A 501 18.54 -12.55 -0.69
CA ARG A 501 19.13 -12.94 -1.98
C ARG A 501 20.49 -13.61 -1.80
N ALA A 502 21.29 -13.16 -0.84
CA ALA A 502 22.60 -13.75 -0.58
C ALA A 502 22.46 -15.17 0.00
N GLY A 503 21.43 -15.43 0.82
CA GLY A 503 21.06 -16.78 1.28
C GLY A 503 20.81 -17.77 0.14
N LEU A 504 20.04 -17.38 -0.88
CA LEU A 504 19.79 -18.23 -2.05
C LEU A 504 21.08 -18.68 -2.75
N VAL A 505 21.99 -17.73 -2.99
CA VAL A 505 23.24 -18.05 -3.70
C VAL A 505 24.08 -19.03 -2.90
N THR A 506 24.08 -18.91 -1.57
CA THR A 506 24.74 -19.85 -0.66
C THR A 506 24.09 -21.23 -0.71
N ASP A 507 22.76 -21.31 -0.61
CA ASP A 507 22.04 -22.60 -0.65
C ASP A 507 22.30 -23.37 -1.95
N LEU A 508 22.18 -22.70 -3.10
CA LEU A 508 22.44 -23.33 -4.40
C LEU A 508 23.91 -23.75 -4.53
N THR A 509 24.82 -23.07 -3.84
CA THR A 509 26.23 -23.48 -3.78
C THR A 509 26.40 -24.76 -2.96
N TRP A 510 25.70 -24.88 -1.83
CA TRP A 510 25.73 -26.09 -1.00
C TRP A 510 25.00 -27.28 -1.62
N LYS A 511 23.97 -27.04 -2.43
CA LYS A 511 23.32 -28.07 -3.27
C LYS A 511 24.08 -28.36 -4.56
N GLU A 512 25.34 -27.92 -4.67
CA GLU A 512 26.26 -28.21 -5.78
C GLU A 512 25.72 -27.83 -7.18
N VAL A 513 24.75 -26.90 -7.24
CA VAL A 513 24.20 -26.43 -8.53
C VAL A 513 25.31 -25.74 -9.33
N PRO A 514 25.51 -26.01 -10.63
CA PRO A 514 26.63 -25.46 -11.39
C PRO A 514 26.71 -23.93 -11.35
N GLU A 515 27.92 -23.38 -11.18
CA GLU A 515 28.14 -21.92 -11.05
C GLU A 515 27.49 -21.07 -12.16
N PRO A 516 27.55 -21.46 -13.46
CA PRO A 516 26.85 -20.72 -14.52
C PRO A 516 25.34 -20.65 -14.32
N VAL A 517 24.73 -21.75 -13.86
CA VAL A 517 23.28 -21.83 -13.57
C VAL A 517 22.94 -20.95 -12.36
N ARG A 518 23.73 -21.01 -11.28
CA ARG A 518 23.54 -20.14 -10.10
C ARG A 518 23.63 -18.66 -10.46
N LYS A 519 24.63 -18.28 -11.27
CA LYS A 519 24.80 -16.89 -11.73
C LYS A 519 23.65 -16.45 -12.63
N ARG A 520 23.16 -17.32 -13.53
CA ARG A 520 22.00 -17.05 -14.38
C ARG A 520 20.73 -16.87 -13.55
N PHE A 521 20.45 -17.80 -12.63
CA PHE A 521 19.27 -17.77 -11.76
C PHE A 521 19.26 -16.52 -10.86
N ALA A 522 20.41 -16.15 -10.29
CA ALA A 522 20.54 -14.91 -9.53
C ALA A 522 20.53 -13.64 -10.41
N GLY A 523 20.67 -13.71 -11.73
CA GLY A 523 20.80 -12.53 -12.59
C GLY A 523 22.15 -11.80 -12.42
N HIS A 524 23.24 -12.57 -12.30
CA HIS A 524 24.64 -12.12 -12.34
C HIS A 524 25.29 -12.31 -13.73
N THR A 525 24.67 -13.08 -14.63
CA THR A 525 25.10 -13.27 -16.03
C THR A 525 23.93 -13.07 -16.97
N VAL A 526 24.22 -12.73 -18.23
CA VAL A 526 23.25 -12.52 -19.31
C VAL A 526 22.46 -13.81 -19.55
N GLY A 527 21.13 -13.73 -19.57
CA GLY A 527 20.31 -14.72 -20.25
C GLY A 527 20.19 -14.32 -21.72
N ASP A 528 20.08 -15.29 -22.64
CA ASP A 528 19.80 -14.96 -24.05
C ASP A 528 18.59 -14.03 -24.13
N ASP A 529 18.66 -12.96 -24.93
CA ASP A 529 17.53 -12.05 -25.15
C ASP A 529 16.40 -12.85 -25.80
N VAL A 530 15.28 -13.03 -25.10
CA VAL A 530 14.22 -13.91 -25.61
C VAL A 530 12.94 -13.11 -25.93
N HIS A 531 12.78 -12.83 -27.23
CA HIS A 531 11.60 -12.22 -27.84
C HIS A 531 10.52 -13.28 -28.14
N SER A 532 9.74 -13.71 -27.15
CA SER A 532 8.44 -14.38 -27.37
C SER A 532 7.73 -14.68 -26.04
N ARG A 533 6.44 -14.39 -25.89
CA ARG A 533 5.64 -14.73 -24.68
C ARG A 533 5.20 -16.20 -24.62
N HIS A 534 5.74 -17.07 -25.47
CA HIS A 534 5.29 -18.46 -25.62
C HIS A 534 6.42 -19.43 -25.27
N TYR A 535 6.76 -19.55 -23.98
CA TYR A 535 7.71 -20.56 -23.51
C TYR A 535 6.98 -21.80 -23.01
N VAL A 536 7.36 -22.94 -23.56
CA VAL A 536 7.01 -24.28 -23.07
C VAL A 536 8.25 -24.84 -22.36
N MET A 537 8.11 -25.84 -21.50
CA MET A 537 9.23 -26.54 -20.80
C MET A 537 10.34 -27.04 -21.75
N ASP A 538 10.06 -27.11 -23.05
CA ASP A 538 11.02 -27.46 -24.10
C ASP A 538 12.00 -26.34 -24.47
N ASP A 539 11.87 -25.13 -23.92
CA ASP A 539 12.86 -24.07 -24.08
C ASP A 539 14.20 -24.47 -23.40
N PRO A 540 15.31 -24.63 -24.17
CA PRO A 540 16.62 -24.95 -23.61
C PRO A 540 17.10 -23.96 -22.54
N SER A 541 16.66 -22.71 -22.62
CA SER A 541 16.99 -21.62 -21.71
C SER A 541 16.41 -21.84 -20.31
N LEU A 542 15.20 -22.40 -20.22
CA LEU A 542 14.50 -22.76 -18.98
C LEU A 542 14.93 -24.13 -18.47
N LYS A 543 15.17 -25.09 -19.37
CA LYS A 543 15.68 -26.42 -19.03
C LYS A 543 16.99 -26.37 -18.25
N ALA A 544 17.86 -25.41 -18.57
CA ALA A 544 19.11 -25.17 -17.84
C ALA A 544 18.90 -24.72 -16.38
N LEU A 545 17.72 -24.25 -16.00
CA LEU A 545 17.38 -23.81 -14.64
C LEU A 545 16.75 -24.92 -13.79
N LEU A 546 16.40 -26.08 -14.36
CA LEU A 546 15.72 -27.17 -13.66
C LEU A 546 16.49 -27.63 -12.43
N SER A 547 17.81 -27.83 -12.54
CA SER A 547 18.63 -28.27 -11.41
C SER A 547 18.61 -27.29 -10.23
N ALA A 548 18.44 -25.99 -10.49
CA ALA A 548 18.31 -24.98 -9.43
C ALA A 548 16.92 -25.05 -8.77
N VAL A 549 15.87 -25.27 -9.57
CA VAL A 549 14.50 -25.40 -9.07
C VAL A 549 14.32 -26.66 -8.26
N GLU A 550 14.80 -27.81 -8.73
CA GLU A 550 14.75 -29.09 -8.01
C GLU A 550 15.48 -28.99 -6.66
N ALA A 551 16.66 -28.36 -6.64
CA ALA A 551 17.40 -28.11 -5.40
C ALA A 551 16.62 -27.22 -4.41
N LEU A 552 15.85 -26.24 -4.91
CA LEU A 552 15.01 -25.40 -4.06
C LEU A 552 13.76 -26.13 -3.56
N GLU A 553 13.13 -26.95 -4.39
CA GLU A 553 11.99 -27.80 -3.99
C GLU A 553 12.42 -28.73 -2.84
N GLU A 554 13.58 -29.38 -2.98
CA GLU A 554 14.15 -30.24 -1.94
C GLU A 554 14.47 -29.47 -0.65
N LEU A 555 15.06 -28.27 -0.75
CA LEU A 555 15.36 -27.43 0.42
C LEU A 555 14.10 -26.95 1.13
N ILE A 556 13.06 -26.56 0.39
CA ILE A 556 11.77 -26.15 0.97
C ILE A 556 11.15 -27.32 1.74
N GLU A 557 11.14 -28.52 1.15
CA GLU A 557 10.64 -29.72 1.81
C GLU A 557 11.42 -30.06 3.10
N GLN A 558 12.75 -29.89 3.07
CA GLN A 558 13.63 -30.20 4.21
C GLN A 558 13.55 -29.17 5.34
N GLU A 559 13.56 -27.87 5.02
CA GLU A 559 13.68 -26.80 6.03
C GLU A 559 12.35 -26.14 6.39
N VAL A 560 11.34 -26.25 5.54
CA VAL A 560 10.02 -25.64 5.72
C VAL A 560 8.92 -26.69 5.47
N PRO A 561 8.86 -27.78 6.27
CA PRO A 561 7.94 -28.89 6.02
C PRO A 561 6.46 -28.50 6.12
N SER A 562 6.15 -27.40 6.82
CA SER A 562 4.79 -26.83 6.86
C SER A 562 4.38 -26.13 5.55
N GLY A 563 5.32 -25.93 4.62
CA GLY A 563 5.13 -25.22 3.36
C GLY A 563 5.29 -23.69 3.45
N ILE A 564 5.19 -23.08 2.27
CA ILE A 564 5.12 -21.62 2.05
C ILE A 564 3.78 -21.38 1.34
N PRO A 565 2.73 -20.89 2.03
CA PRO A 565 2.78 -19.88 3.09
C PRO A 565 2.94 -20.40 4.52
N VAL A 566 3.52 -19.57 5.39
CA VAL A 566 3.62 -19.83 6.84
C VAL A 566 2.46 -19.15 7.57
N PRO A 567 1.67 -19.87 8.39
CA PRO A 567 0.54 -19.28 9.11
C PRO A 567 0.95 -18.09 10.01
N THR A 568 0.13 -17.04 10.04
CA THR A 568 0.38 -15.82 10.82
C THR A 568 -0.90 -15.25 11.42
N THR A 569 -0.80 -14.54 12.56
CA THR A 569 -1.91 -13.76 13.15
C THR A 569 -1.89 -12.28 12.72
N VAL A 570 -0.89 -11.89 11.92
CA VAL A 570 -0.69 -10.49 11.48
C VAL A 570 -1.53 -10.21 10.23
N ARG A 571 -2.47 -9.27 10.34
CA ARG A 571 -3.37 -8.89 9.23
C ARG A 571 -2.73 -7.86 8.31
N CYS A 572 -3.05 -7.94 7.02
CA CYS A 572 -2.65 -6.97 6.00
C CYS A 572 -3.76 -5.97 5.62
N THR A 573 -4.93 -6.08 6.26
CA THR A 573 -6.17 -5.34 5.94
C THR A 573 -6.53 -4.29 7.01
N THR A 574 -5.56 -3.87 7.83
CA THR A 574 -5.83 -2.91 8.91
C THR A 574 -6.01 -1.49 8.36
N PRO A 575 -6.50 -0.52 9.16
CA PRO A 575 -6.58 0.88 8.74
C PRO A 575 -5.24 1.51 8.30
N LEU A 576 -4.11 0.92 8.69
CA LEU A 576 -2.78 1.34 8.21
C LEU A 576 -2.48 0.89 6.77
N GLN A 577 -3.28 -0.03 6.23
CA GLN A 577 -3.21 -0.52 4.85
C GLN A 577 -4.50 -0.17 4.09
N PRO A 578 -4.76 1.13 3.83
CA PRO A 578 -6.03 1.59 3.27
C PRO A 578 -6.35 1.03 1.89
N ALA A 579 -5.36 0.57 1.11
CA ALA A 579 -5.62 -0.06 -0.19
C ALA A 579 -6.31 -1.42 -0.09
N LEU A 580 -6.12 -2.14 1.03
CA LEU A 580 -6.73 -3.44 1.29
C LEU A 580 -7.90 -3.36 2.26
N ALA A 581 -7.95 -2.31 3.10
CA ALA A 581 -8.99 -2.15 4.13
C ALA A 581 -10.43 -2.17 3.58
N GLY A 582 -10.66 -1.65 2.38
CA GLY A 582 -11.98 -1.67 1.73
C GLY A 582 -12.49 -3.07 1.37
N ARG A 583 -11.58 -4.05 1.23
CA ARG A 583 -11.89 -5.46 0.92
C ARG A 583 -11.55 -6.40 2.09
N ALA A 584 -11.39 -5.85 3.30
CA ALA A 584 -10.88 -6.59 4.46
C ALA A 584 -11.65 -7.88 4.75
N GLU A 585 -12.99 -7.81 4.80
CA GLU A 585 -13.84 -8.98 5.11
C GLU A 585 -13.61 -10.15 4.15
N ARG A 586 -13.47 -9.86 2.85
CA ARG A 586 -13.18 -10.88 1.84
C ARG A 586 -11.77 -11.41 1.97
N ILE A 587 -10.77 -10.52 1.94
CA ILE A 587 -9.35 -10.89 1.97
C ILE A 587 -9.03 -11.70 3.23
N ASP A 588 -9.52 -11.29 4.40
CA ASP A 588 -9.27 -12.04 5.62
C ASP A 588 -9.99 -13.40 5.63
N ALA A 589 -11.20 -13.49 5.07
CA ALA A 589 -11.90 -14.77 4.92
C ALA A 589 -11.15 -15.74 4.01
N ASP A 590 -10.66 -15.26 2.86
CA ASP A 590 -9.92 -16.09 1.91
C ASP A 590 -8.57 -16.53 2.51
N LEU A 591 -7.87 -15.64 3.23
CA LEU A 591 -6.63 -15.98 3.93
C LEU A 591 -6.86 -16.95 5.11
N LEU A 592 -7.99 -16.86 5.81
CA LEU A 592 -8.39 -17.82 6.84
C LEU A 592 -8.69 -19.18 6.22
N ALA A 593 -9.43 -19.21 5.10
CA ALA A 593 -9.76 -20.43 4.38
C ALA A 593 -8.52 -21.13 3.82
N SER A 594 -7.51 -20.37 3.39
CA SER A 594 -6.23 -20.93 2.94
C SER A 594 -5.31 -21.37 4.09
N GLY A 595 -5.69 -21.14 5.35
CA GLY A 595 -4.85 -21.40 6.53
C GLY A 595 -3.65 -20.46 6.69
N TRP A 596 -3.53 -19.41 5.87
CA TRP A 596 -2.41 -18.47 5.94
C TRP A 596 -2.60 -17.44 7.06
N LEU A 597 -3.82 -16.94 7.22
CA LEU A 597 -4.18 -16.13 8.38
C LEU A 597 -4.77 -17.04 9.45
N LEU A 598 -4.26 -16.94 10.67
CA LEU A 598 -4.82 -17.59 11.85
C LEU A 598 -5.72 -16.61 12.59
N PRO A 599 -6.84 -17.08 13.16
CA PRO A 599 -7.61 -16.27 14.10
C PRO A 599 -6.70 -15.88 15.28
N PRO A 600 -6.83 -14.67 15.84
CA PRO A 600 -6.07 -14.31 17.02
C PRO A 600 -6.46 -15.25 18.18
N VAL A 601 -5.47 -15.67 18.96
CA VAL A 601 -5.66 -16.53 20.14
C VAL A 601 -5.03 -15.87 21.36
N ASP A 602 -5.55 -16.19 22.54
CA ASP A 602 -4.96 -15.80 23.82
C ASP A 602 -3.75 -16.70 24.17
N SER A 603 -3.14 -16.45 25.33
CA SER A 603 -1.97 -17.19 25.83
C SER A 603 -2.24 -18.67 26.10
N SER A 604 -3.50 -19.07 26.23
CA SER A 604 -3.96 -20.45 26.41
C SER A 604 -4.41 -21.11 25.10
N GLY A 605 -4.35 -20.40 23.96
CA GLY A 605 -4.83 -20.87 22.67
C GLY A 605 -6.34 -20.68 22.44
N GLY A 606 -7.05 -20.01 23.36
CA GLY A 606 -8.46 -19.67 23.21
C GLY A 606 -8.69 -18.63 22.12
N HIS A 607 -9.72 -18.79 21.30
CA HIS A 607 -10.01 -17.86 20.20
C HIS A 607 -10.38 -16.48 20.73
N LEU A 608 -9.69 -15.46 20.21
CA LEU A 608 -9.99 -14.06 20.45
C LEU A 608 -10.79 -13.49 19.28
N MET A 609 -11.75 -12.63 19.59
CA MET A 609 -12.65 -11.96 18.67
C MET A 609 -12.45 -10.44 18.77
N PRO A 610 -12.16 -9.75 17.67
CA PRO A 610 -12.08 -8.29 17.66
C PRO A 610 -13.39 -7.63 18.08
N SER A 611 -13.30 -6.51 18.79
CA SER A 611 -14.47 -5.75 19.29
C SER A 611 -15.51 -5.40 18.22
N ALA A 612 -15.12 -5.18 16.96
CA ALA A 612 -16.04 -4.92 15.85
C ALA A 612 -16.83 -6.16 15.43
N GLU A 613 -16.23 -7.34 15.51
CA GLU A 613 -16.89 -8.62 15.21
C GLU A 613 -17.79 -9.04 16.36
N ALA A 614 -17.31 -8.91 17.60
CA ALA A 614 -18.12 -9.13 18.80
C ALA A 614 -19.37 -8.22 18.81
N ALA A 615 -19.25 -7.00 18.29
CA ALA A 615 -20.38 -6.09 18.12
C ALA A 615 -21.45 -6.64 17.16
N LYS A 616 -21.03 -7.23 16.02
CA LYS A 616 -21.95 -7.92 15.10
C LYS A 616 -22.63 -9.10 15.80
N VAL A 617 -21.88 -9.94 16.51
CA VAL A 617 -22.42 -11.11 17.23
C VAL A 617 -23.45 -10.71 18.30
N LEU A 618 -23.16 -9.64 19.05
CA LEU A 618 -24.02 -9.14 20.13
C LEU A 618 -25.15 -8.23 19.65
N GLY A 619 -25.16 -7.82 18.37
CA GLY A 619 -26.15 -6.88 17.82
C GLY A 619 -26.10 -5.48 18.45
N ILE A 620 -24.92 -5.01 18.85
CA ILE A 620 -24.71 -3.69 19.47
C ILE A 620 -23.61 -2.90 18.76
N HIS A 621 -23.51 -1.60 19.05
CA HIS A 621 -22.49 -0.75 18.42
C HIS A 621 -21.06 -1.06 18.96
N PRO A 622 -20.00 -1.06 18.11
CA PRO A 622 -18.63 -1.38 18.54
C PRO A 622 -18.08 -0.53 19.69
N SER A 623 -18.46 0.75 19.78
CA SER A 623 -18.05 1.60 20.91
C SER A 623 -18.53 1.07 22.25
N LYS A 624 -19.70 0.41 22.29
CA LYS A 624 -20.28 -0.14 23.51
C LYS A 624 -19.58 -1.43 23.93
N VAL A 625 -19.25 -2.30 22.97
CA VAL A 625 -18.41 -3.47 23.23
C VAL A 625 -17.08 -3.07 23.84
N ARG A 626 -16.43 -2.03 23.30
CA ARG A 626 -15.17 -1.50 23.86
C ARG A 626 -15.33 -0.96 25.27
N LYS A 627 -16.46 -0.30 25.56
CA LYS A 627 -16.79 0.17 26.91
C LYS A 627 -16.97 -1.01 27.89
N MET A 628 -17.79 -2.00 27.52
CA MET A 628 -18.01 -3.22 28.32
C MET A 628 -16.70 -3.98 28.57
N ALA A 629 -15.83 -4.04 27.57
CA ALA A 629 -14.48 -4.61 27.70
C ALA A 629 -13.62 -3.83 28.70
N SER A 630 -13.65 -2.49 28.67
CA SER A 630 -12.94 -1.66 29.65
C SER A 630 -13.51 -1.77 31.06
N GLU A 631 -14.79 -2.14 31.19
CA GLU A 631 -15.49 -2.36 32.46
C GLU A 631 -15.34 -3.81 32.97
N GLY A 632 -14.66 -4.69 32.23
CA GLY A 632 -14.35 -6.06 32.64
C GLY A 632 -15.45 -7.10 32.38
N GLU A 633 -16.47 -6.78 31.59
CA GLU A 633 -17.62 -7.69 31.34
C GLU A 633 -17.25 -9.00 30.60
N PHE A 634 -16.10 -9.05 29.94
CA PHE A 634 -15.64 -10.21 29.19
C PHE A 634 -14.52 -11.00 29.89
N GLY A 635 -14.24 -10.72 31.17
CA GLY A 635 -13.19 -11.36 31.95
C GLY A 635 -11.80 -10.71 31.82
N SER A 636 -10.79 -11.34 32.41
CA SER A 636 -9.40 -10.84 32.46
C SER A 636 -8.61 -11.03 31.17
N ASP A 637 -9.05 -11.93 30.29
CA ASP A 637 -8.28 -12.36 29.10
C ASP A 637 -8.50 -11.43 27.90
N VAL A 638 -8.99 -10.21 28.17
CA VAL A 638 -9.19 -9.18 27.18
C VAL A 638 -7.84 -8.53 26.84
N VAL A 639 -7.42 -8.66 25.57
CA VAL A 639 -6.17 -8.09 25.09
C VAL A 639 -6.43 -6.74 24.41
N VAL A 640 -5.66 -5.71 24.77
CA VAL A 640 -5.71 -4.40 24.12
C VAL A 640 -4.72 -4.36 22.95
N ASP A 641 -5.24 -4.43 21.73
CA ASP A 641 -4.48 -4.23 20.51
C ASP A 641 -4.58 -2.76 20.06
N ARG A 642 -3.43 -2.08 19.93
CA ARG A 642 -3.36 -0.65 19.54
C ARG A 642 -3.99 -0.35 18.18
N LEU A 643 -4.11 -1.34 17.29
CA LEU A 643 -4.66 -1.21 15.94
C LEU A 643 -6.07 -1.79 15.82
N LYS A 644 -6.37 -2.85 16.58
CA LYS A 644 -7.65 -3.59 16.48
C LYS A 644 -8.64 -3.27 17.61
N GLY A 645 -8.23 -2.47 18.60
CA GLY A 645 -9.00 -2.22 19.81
C GLY A 645 -8.94 -3.40 20.76
N TYR A 646 -10.04 -3.68 21.46
CA TYR A 646 -10.12 -4.84 22.36
C TYR A 646 -10.29 -6.13 21.55
N LEU A 647 -9.47 -7.13 21.86
CA LEU A 647 -9.64 -8.54 21.47
C LEU A 647 -10.25 -9.27 22.66
N LEU A 648 -11.38 -9.95 22.44
CA LEU A 648 -12.25 -10.49 23.47
C LEU A 648 -12.30 -12.01 23.35
N PRO A 649 -12.34 -12.78 24.45
CA PRO A 649 -12.54 -14.22 24.35
C PRO A 649 -13.85 -14.53 23.61
N ALA A 650 -13.77 -15.27 22.50
CA ALA A 650 -14.93 -15.56 21.65
C ALA A 650 -16.03 -16.29 22.44
N GLU A 651 -15.64 -17.19 23.34
CA GLU A 651 -16.55 -17.88 24.24
C GLU A 651 -17.27 -16.92 25.19
N ALA A 652 -16.58 -15.93 25.76
CA ALA A 652 -17.20 -14.93 26.61
C ALA A 652 -18.24 -14.09 25.85
N VAL A 653 -17.95 -13.74 24.58
CA VAL A 653 -18.90 -13.03 23.71
C VAL A 653 -20.15 -13.89 23.43
N VAL A 654 -19.97 -15.17 23.09
CA VAL A 654 -21.09 -16.10 22.83
C VAL A 654 -21.91 -16.37 24.10
N HIS A 655 -21.25 -16.55 25.24
CA HIS A 655 -21.90 -16.74 26.53
C HIS A 655 -22.73 -15.50 26.91
N LEU A 656 -22.18 -14.30 26.71
CA LEU A 656 -22.90 -13.06 26.92
C LEU A 656 -24.12 -12.94 25.99
N LYS A 657 -23.99 -13.32 24.72
CA LYS A 657 -25.12 -13.36 23.78
C LYS A 657 -26.22 -14.29 24.28
N ARG A 658 -25.89 -15.53 24.65
CA ARG A 658 -26.86 -16.51 25.20
C ARG A 658 -27.54 -15.96 26.46
N ARG A 659 -26.78 -15.38 27.38
CA ARG A 659 -27.32 -14.74 28.59
C ARG A 659 -28.30 -13.62 28.25
N ARG A 660 -28.03 -12.83 27.20
CA ARG A 660 -28.92 -11.76 26.76
C ARG A 660 -30.19 -12.27 26.08
N GLU A 661 -30.10 -13.36 25.32
CA GLU A 661 -31.22 -14.01 24.64
C GLU A 661 -32.12 -14.78 25.62
N ALA A 662 -31.56 -15.27 26.72
CA ALA A 662 -32.33 -15.93 27.79
C ALA A 662 -33.19 -14.96 28.62
N LEU A 663 -32.97 -13.65 28.53
CA LEU A 663 -33.75 -12.65 29.26
C LEU A 663 -35.05 -12.34 28.52
N ARG A 664 -36.19 -12.58 29.17
CA ARG A 664 -37.50 -12.17 28.65
C ARG A 664 -37.63 -10.65 28.70
N CYS A 665 -37.94 -10.03 27.56
CA CYS A 665 -38.15 -8.59 27.47
C CYS A 665 -39.63 -8.25 27.36
N LEU A 666 -40.00 -7.03 27.72
CA LEU A 666 -41.38 -6.55 27.68
C LEU A 666 -41.99 -6.58 26.26
N ASN A 667 -41.15 -6.46 25.22
CA ASN A 667 -41.59 -6.65 23.84
C ASN A 667 -42.02 -8.09 23.55
N ASP A 668 -41.30 -9.07 24.10
CA ASP A 668 -41.59 -10.49 23.88
C ASP A 668 -42.91 -10.85 24.59
N VAL A 669 -43.10 -10.36 25.81
CA VAL A 669 -44.36 -10.52 26.57
C VAL A 669 -45.53 -9.83 25.85
N ALA A 670 -45.31 -8.64 25.27
CA ALA A 670 -46.33 -7.95 24.49
C ALA A 670 -46.77 -8.78 23.26
N ALA A 671 -45.80 -9.35 22.54
CA ALA A 671 -46.05 -10.16 21.36
C ALA A 671 -46.79 -11.45 21.72
N ASP A 672 -46.38 -12.16 22.78
CA ASP A 672 -47.02 -13.40 23.23
C ASP A 672 -48.48 -13.20 23.63
N LEU A 673 -48.75 -12.10 24.35
CA LEU A 673 -50.10 -11.79 24.82
C LEU A 673 -50.98 -11.17 23.72
N GLY A 674 -50.41 -10.86 22.54
CA GLY A 674 -51.13 -10.19 21.45
C GLY A 674 -51.48 -8.73 21.76
N ILE A 675 -50.75 -8.08 22.66
CA ILE A 675 -51.06 -6.74 23.17
C ILE A 675 -50.05 -5.71 22.66
N LYS A 676 -50.51 -4.50 22.35
CA LYS A 676 -49.63 -3.40 21.94
C LYS A 676 -48.62 -3.07 23.05
N TYR A 677 -47.34 -2.93 22.67
CA TYR A 677 -46.26 -2.58 23.59
C TYR A 677 -46.55 -1.36 24.47
N SER A 678 -47.17 -0.32 23.91
CA SER A 678 -47.53 0.89 24.67
C SER A 678 -48.51 0.63 25.82
N LEU A 679 -49.38 -0.36 25.66
CA LEU A 679 -50.38 -0.73 26.66
C LEU A 679 -49.75 -1.57 27.78
N ILE A 680 -48.97 -2.59 27.42
CA ILE A 680 -48.28 -3.41 28.42
C ILE A 680 -47.26 -2.58 29.23
N HIS A 681 -46.58 -1.63 28.59
CA HIS A 681 -45.68 -0.68 29.27
C HIS A 681 -46.44 0.27 30.20
N TYR A 682 -47.64 0.70 29.83
CA TYR A 682 -48.51 1.47 30.71
C TYR A 682 -48.94 0.66 31.94
N TRP A 683 -49.36 -0.60 31.75
CA TRP A 683 -49.72 -1.48 32.85
C TRP A 683 -48.56 -1.75 33.80
N ALA A 684 -47.38 -2.06 33.25
CA ALA A 684 -46.20 -2.28 34.06
C ALA A 684 -45.83 -1.06 34.92
N ARG A 685 -46.00 0.16 34.40
CA ARG A 685 -45.83 1.39 35.21
C ARG A 685 -46.92 1.58 36.25
N ARG A 686 -48.19 1.33 35.90
CA ARG A 686 -49.34 1.54 36.79
C ARG A 686 -49.30 0.60 37.99
N GLU A 687 -48.96 -0.67 37.77
CA GLU A 687 -48.84 -1.67 38.83
C GLU A 687 -47.46 -1.67 39.51
N HIS A 688 -46.60 -0.69 39.20
CA HIS A 688 -45.24 -0.58 39.75
C HIS A 688 -44.40 -1.86 39.57
N LEU A 689 -44.55 -2.56 38.44
CA LEU A 689 -43.81 -3.78 38.17
C LEU A 689 -42.31 -3.50 38.04
N PRO A 690 -41.45 -4.34 38.63
CA PRO A 690 -40.00 -4.17 38.56
C PRO A 690 -39.51 -4.45 37.14
N LEU A 691 -39.33 -3.40 36.35
CA LEU A 691 -38.73 -3.47 35.02
C LEU A 691 -37.29 -2.98 35.07
N VAL A 692 -36.34 -3.87 34.78
CA VAL A 692 -34.91 -3.51 34.73
C VAL A 692 -34.55 -3.21 33.28
N LYS A 693 -33.95 -2.04 33.02
CA LYS A 693 -33.38 -1.76 31.71
C LYS A 693 -32.18 -2.68 31.48
N GLN A 694 -32.25 -3.50 30.44
CA GLN A 694 -31.13 -4.30 29.97
C GLN A 694 -29.99 -3.37 29.52
N GLU A 695 -28.84 -3.51 30.17
CA GLU A 695 -27.62 -2.85 29.72
C GLU A 695 -27.29 -3.30 28.29
N GLY A 696 -26.90 -2.37 27.42
CA GLY A 696 -26.69 -2.68 26.00
C GLY A 696 -27.81 -2.23 25.08
N SER A 697 -29.00 -2.82 25.24
CA SER A 697 -30.10 -2.70 24.26
C SER A 697 -31.14 -1.65 24.62
N GLY A 698 -31.21 -1.25 25.91
CA GLY A 698 -32.28 -0.39 26.41
C GLY A 698 -33.65 -1.08 26.51
N ARG A 699 -33.72 -2.39 26.22
CA ARG A 699 -34.94 -3.19 26.38
C ARG A 699 -35.27 -3.33 27.87
N LEU A 700 -36.56 -3.39 28.20
CA LEU A 700 -37.02 -3.60 29.57
C LEU A 700 -37.15 -5.11 29.81
N VAL A 701 -36.33 -5.64 30.71
CA VAL A 701 -36.38 -7.04 31.17
C VAL A 701 -37.53 -7.17 32.14
N VAL A 702 -38.30 -8.25 31.98
CA VAL A 702 -39.46 -8.57 32.81
C VAL A 702 -39.08 -9.77 33.68
N SER A 703 -39.31 -9.70 34.99
CA SER A 703 -39.15 -10.87 35.86
C SER A 703 -40.31 -11.86 35.66
N PRO A 704 -40.15 -13.15 35.99
CA PRO A 704 -41.26 -14.12 35.88
C PRO A 704 -42.52 -13.68 36.64
N GLU A 705 -42.36 -13.05 37.81
CA GLU A 705 -43.48 -12.52 38.60
C GLU A 705 -44.17 -11.35 37.91
N ALA A 706 -43.40 -10.41 37.34
CA ALA A 706 -43.95 -9.30 36.59
C ALA A 706 -44.64 -9.76 35.31
N GLU A 707 -44.12 -10.79 34.64
CA GLU A 707 -44.74 -11.39 33.46
C GLU A 707 -46.09 -12.04 33.81
N GLU A 708 -46.16 -12.80 34.89
CA GLU A 708 -47.42 -13.40 35.36
C GLU A 708 -48.46 -12.33 35.70
N GLN A 709 -48.06 -11.24 36.36
CA GLN A 709 -48.98 -10.12 36.62
C GLN A 709 -49.47 -9.45 35.34
N LEU A 710 -48.61 -9.30 34.33
CA LEU A 710 -49.01 -8.78 33.02
C LEU A 710 -49.98 -9.72 32.28
N ARG A 711 -49.80 -11.03 32.42
CA ARG A 711 -50.70 -12.06 31.88
C ARG A 711 -52.09 -11.97 32.53
N ILE A 712 -52.15 -11.87 33.86
CA ILE A 712 -53.42 -11.68 34.59
C ILE A 712 -54.14 -10.39 34.13
N LEU A 713 -53.41 -9.29 33.94
CA LEU A 713 -54.00 -8.04 33.43
C LEU A 713 -54.50 -8.18 31.98
N ALA A 714 -53.78 -8.92 31.15
CA ALA A 714 -54.18 -9.21 29.78
C ALA A 714 -55.46 -10.06 29.71
N GLU A 715 -55.58 -11.07 30.57
CA GLU A 715 -56.79 -11.90 30.70
C GLU A 715 -57.98 -11.07 31.17
N ARG A 716 -57.79 -10.25 32.22
CA ARG A 716 -58.83 -9.31 32.70
C ARG A 716 -59.28 -8.36 31.61
N PHE A 717 -58.33 -7.82 30.84
CA PHE A 717 -58.63 -6.91 29.74
C PHE A 717 -59.42 -7.61 28.61
N THR A 718 -59.01 -8.82 28.21
CA THR A 718 -59.75 -9.63 27.23
C THR A 718 -61.17 -9.93 27.71
N ALA A 719 -61.33 -10.28 28.99
CA ALA A 719 -62.65 -10.51 29.60
C ALA A 719 -63.51 -9.24 29.63
N LEU A 720 -62.90 -8.05 29.79
CA LEU A 720 -63.60 -6.77 29.71
C LEU A 720 -64.03 -6.47 28.26
N GLU A 721 -63.15 -6.66 27.27
CA GLU A 721 -63.46 -6.45 25.85
C GLU A 721 -64.60 -7.35 25.34
N ALA A 722 -64.71 -8.56 25.89
CA ALA A 722 -65.75 -9.51 25.54
C ALA A 722 -67.15 -9.06 26.01
N ARG A 723 -67.26 -8.40 27.17
CA ARG A 723 -68.55 -8.03 27.79
C ARG A 723 -68.89 -6.54 27.70
N ALA A 724 -67.89 -5.68 27.51
CA ALA A 724 -68.01 -4.24 27.40
C ALA A 724 -67.23 -3.73 26.19
N MET A 725 -67.47 -2.47 25.81
CA MET A 725 -66.72 -1.78 24.75
C MET A 725 -66.38 -0.37 25.20
N SER A 726 -65.34 0.21 24.60
CA SER A 726 -64.94 1.58 24.94
C SER A 726 -66.01 2.59 24.51
N ILE A 727 -66.11 3.74 25.17
CA ILE A 727 -67.05 4.81 24.76
C ILE A 727 -66.91 5.18 23.27
N PRO A 728 -65.69 5.33 22.70
CA PRO A 728 -65.53 5.54 21.26
C PRO A 728 -66.12 4.41 20.40
N ASP A 729 -65.92 3.15 20.79
CA ASP A 729 -66.47 2.00 20.06
C ASP A 729 -67.99 1.94 20.21
N THR A 730 -68.54 2.30 21.38
CA THR A 730 -69.98 2.46 21.61
C THR A 730 -70.55 3.55 20.71
N ALA A 731 -69.88 4.69 20.61
CA ALA A 731 -70.28 5.80 19.75
C ALA A 731 -70.31 5.36 18.28
N ALA A 732 -69.30 4.63 17.83
CA ALA A 732 -69.27 4.06 16.49
C ALA A 732 -70.38 3.02 16.27
N ALA A 733 -70.63 2.14 17.24
CA ALA A 733 -71.66 1.11 17.16
C ALA A 733 -73.09 1.67 17.13
N LEU A 734 -73.33 2.78 17.84
CA LEU A 734 -74.63 3.46 17.89
C LEU A 734 -74.81 4.54 16.82
N GLY A 735 -73.75 4.92 16.09
CA GLY A 735 -73.78 6.02 15.13
C GLY A 735 -73.87 7.41 15.77
N PHE A 736 -73.38 7.56 17.01
CA PHE A 736 -73.43 8.82 17.76
C PHE A 736 -72.07 9.47 17.93
N GLY A 737 -72.08 10.75 18.35
CA GLY A 737 -70.89 11.40 18.89
C GLY A 737 -70.54 10.89 20.29
N VAL A 738 -69.26 10.90 20.65
CA VAL A 738 -68.77 10.48 21.98
C VAL A 738 -69.48 11.21 23.12
N MET A 739 -69.72 12.52 22.98
CA MET A 739 -70.43 13.32 23.99
C MET A 739 -71.89 12.89 24.19
N THR A 740 -72.54 12.42 23.13
CA THR A 740 -73.91 11.89 23.20
C THR A 740 -73.92 10.58 23.98
N VAL A 741 -72.95 9.69 23.74
CA VAL A 741 -72.82 8.44 24.51
C VAL A 741 -72.54 8.74 25.98
N GLU A 742 -71.71 9.74 26.30
CA GLU A 742 -71.49 10.14 27.69
C GLU A 742 -72.76 10.69 28.36
N ALA A 743 -73.60 11.43 27.63
CA ALA A 743 -74.88 11.90 28.13
C ALA A 743 -75.85 10.72 28.38
N LEU A 744 -75.90 9.73 27.48
CA LEU A 744 -76.72 8.52 27.66
C LEU A 744 -76.26 7.70 28.88
N VAL A 745 -74.95 7.59 29.10
CA VAL A 745 -74.39 6.99 30.32
C VAL A 745 -74.80 7.77 31.57
N GLN A 746 -74.75 9.11 31.52
CA GLN A 746 -75.10 9.95 32.66
C GLN A 746 -76.59 9.93 33.00
N ASN A 747 -77.45 9.76 31.99
CA ASN A 747 -78.90 9.64 32.14
C ASN A 747 -79.35 8.23 32.58
N GLY A 748 -78.45 7.26 32.59
CA GLY A 748 -78.75 5.87 32.94
C GLY A 748 -79.31 5.04 31.78
N ASP A 749 -79.28 5.56 30.55
CA ASP A 749 -79.74 4.85 29.34
C ASP A 749 -78.72 3.81 28.87
N LEU A 750 -77.45 3.98 29.24
CA LEU A 750 -76.36 3.03 28.99
C LEU A 750 -75.65 2.70 30.30
N GLU A 751 -75.38 1.40 30.52
CA GLU A 751 -74.72 0.92 31.73
C GLU A 751 -73.21 0.84 31.54
N VAL A 752 -72.46 1.35 32.51
CA VAL A 752 -70.99 1.29 32.54
C VAL A 752 -70.56 0.05 33.31
N ASP A 753 -69.60 -0.69 32.77
CA ASP A 753 -68.98 -1.81 33.49
C ASP A 753 -68.24 -1.28 34.73
N ASP A 754 -68.33 -2.01 35.84
CA ASP A 754 -67.64 -1.67 37.08
C ASP A 754 -66.11 -1.68 36.89
N GLU A 755 -65.60 -2.50 35.97
CA GLU A 755 -64.19 -2.54 35.62
C GLU A 755 -63.83 -1.45 34.61
N ARG A 756 -62.79 -0.68 34.95
CA ARG A 756 -62.25 0.38 34.08
C ARG A 756 -61.21 -0.20 33.13
N GLY A 757 -61.28 0.19 31.86
CA GLY A 757 -60.31 -0.25 30.87
C GLY A 757 -58.97 0.52 30.90
N PRO A 758 -58.17 0.43 29.83
CA PRO A 758 -56.89 1.10 29.70
C PRO A 758 -56.99 2.60 30.03
N ARG A 759 -55.99 3.12 30.75
CA ARG A 759 -55.95 4.53 31.19
C ARG A 759 -57.15 4.97 32.04
N ASN A 760 -57.76 4.04 32.78
CA ASN A 760 -58.92 4.29 33.64
C ASN A 760 -60.16 4.76 32.86
N ALA A 761 -60.26 4.42 31.57
CA ALA A 761 -61.40 4.76 30.74
C ALA A 761 -62.67 4.03 31.20
N ARG A 762 -63.81 4.69 31.09
CA ARG A 762 -65.14 4.08 31.28
C ARG A 762 -65.48 3.22 30.06
N TRP A 763 -66.06 2.05 30.30
CA TRP A 763 -66.46 1.09 29.28
C TRP A 763 -67.95 0.80 29.44
N VAL A 764 -68.69 0.77 28.34
CA VAL A 764 -70.14 0.55 28.34
C VAL A 764 -70.41 -0.93 28.09
N THR A 765 -71.30 -1.54 28.86
CA THR A 765 -71.63 -2.96 28.72
C THR A 765 -72.26 -3.22 27.35
N ARG A 766 -71.81 -4.25 26.63
CA ARG A 766 -72.36 -4.61 25.32
C ARG A 766 -73.84 -4.99 25.42
N ALA A 767 -74.27 -5.50 26.57
CA ALA A 767 -75.66 -5.81 26.87
C ALA A 767 -76.54 -4.55 26.86
N SER A 768 -76.13 -3.46 27.53
CA SER A 768 -76.91 -2.21 27.52
C SER A 768 -76.93 -1.54 26.14
N VAL A 769 -75.82 -1.58 25.40
CA VAL A 769 -75.76 -1.10 24.00
C VAL A 769 -76.73 -1.89 23.11
N SER A 770 -76.77 -3.23 23.26
CA SER A 770 -77.67 -4.08 22.49
C SER A 770 -79.14 -3.84 22.85
N ALA A 771 -79.44 -3.68 24.15
CA ALA A 771 -80.79 -3.35 24.62
C ALA A 771 -81.25 -1.98 24.12
N PHE A 772 -80.36 -0.99 24.11
CA PHE A 772 -80.63 0.34 23.56
C PHE A 772 -80.96 0.27 22.06
N LEU A 773 -80.18 -0.48 21.28
CA LEU A 773 -80.48 -0.71 19.85
C LEU A 773 -81.81 -1.45 19.60
N GLN A 774 -82.19 -2.36 20.49
CA GLN A 774 -83.45 -3.11 20.39
C GLN A 774 -84.67 -2.27 20.77
N ASN A 775 -84.55 -1.35 21.75
CA ASN A 775 -85.67 -0.59 22.29
C ASN A 775 -85.88 0.78 21.62
N ASP A 776 -84.80 1.47 21.24
CA ASP A 776 -84.84 2.87 20.75
C ASP A 776 -84.38 3.01 19.28
N GLY A 777 -84.03 1.90 18.62
CA GLY A 777 -83.24 1.83 17.38
C GLY A 777 -83.75 2.56 16.12
N PRO A 778 -85.05 2.85 15.91
CA PRO A 778 -85.47 3.68 14.77
C PRO A 778 -86.12 5.02 15.13
N SER A 779 -86.47 5.30 16.40
CA SER A 779 -87.38 6.43 16.71
C SER A 779 -86.70 7.70 17.24
N ARG A 780 -85.41 7.65 17.58
CA ARG A 780 -84.64 8.80 18.10
C ARG A 780 -83.43 9.23 17.24
N ALA A 781 -83.15 8.50 16.16
CA ALA A 781 -82.04 8.80 15.24
C ALA A 781 -82.45 9.70 14.05
N ALA A 782 -83.72 10.10 13.98
CA ALA A 782 -84.22 11.22 13.17
C ALA A 782 -84.56 12.39 14.10
#